data_AF-B9T8A4-F1
#
_entry.id   AF-B9T8A4-F1
#
_cell.length_a   1.000
_cell.length_b   1.000
_cell.length_c   1.000
_cell.angle_alpha   90.00
_cell.angle_beta   90.00
_cell.angle_gamma   90.00
#
_symmetry.space_group_name_H-M   'P 1'
#
loop_
_entity.id
_entity.type
_entity.pdbx_description
1 polymer ?
#
loop_
_entity_poly.entity_id
_entity_poly.type
_entity_poly.pdbx_seq_one_letter_code
_entity_poly.pdbx_strand_id
1 'polypeptide(L)'
;MSSTSHIEGQRAVHRPPFHQSLGRRSGSIDAMRQGLPACCLRVVRTVRHTLLNATIAAAVAAAAPDVFATEGNQAQSTTESPDSSMSASSTESTVLEPVTVTARKTTERLQDVPESITVLQAKTLKESPFDPGVAIAGHAPNVQWVNRTTGSQWFSIRGVSSLGTPANYSDGTIAFNVDGVPNSMMSASNMLIDVDHIEVLRGPQGTLWGTNALGGAINVVTKQPDGTRDVHVTTEIGEHGYRMGEAVLGGNIVPGELDGRMAIRYGHEDGDVRSLYTDKLGKRNIGAFRGGLRFTGLDDTLITLTGTYLHDQANAPLYLLRSASQFPTSGILTEPDSKATQTGATLTVEHFFNNFQLTSISSYQHNKLESELDTVDKLVYDAIGFPASSNVGHSTDQENIFSQEIRLNSLEGAPVRWVVGASAMRTNGIRWCSSTQCAPPPYSGSVTMKSDLDTTNLGLFGDISIPFANRWEFSIGGRVSHDNIEMKQDNSLGLASLTGSNSTSQTYPTGRVALSYKWTNDIQSYVSVARGHASRVYPLFSYPVDGVVANPYPAALGWTYEAGVKADLLSHRLQIDASVYHNDIKNGVMSYLDPSLGAFRTTYQDYKTSGFELQARALIAEGLSFSGGVGYIHSELGANGAAPARSGRNDGGMGSVAGAYNAPALGASLCAGIRQTVERPLQATGQSVACRRDLPLGVLQVGRKAIKHQGLPPKTITLDGYAASHRAVREMKADGLLPQDRKVRSSKYLNNLLEQDHRNIKSRTKVMLGFKRFRNAAITLSGIELVYRIRKGQFSLAKLRLKDTAAPAVWMAVLSA
;
A
#
# COMPACT_ATOMS: atom_id res chain seq x y z
N MET A 1 -66.80 9.94 -8.41
CA MET A 1 -68.21 9.90 -8.83
C MET A 1 -68.28 9.19 -10.18
N SER A 2 -69.06 8.09 -10.24
CA SER A 2 -69.78 7.46 -11.38
C SER A 2 -69.17 7.49 -12.81
N SER A 3 -69.22 6.47 -13.66
CA SER A 3 -69.71 5.07 -13.65
C SER A 3 -69.60 4.54 -15.10
N THR A 4 -69.14 3.28 -15.26
CA THR A 4 -69.59 2.23 -16.22
C THR A 4 -69.82 2.51 -17.73
N SER A 5 -69.24 1.65 -18.60
CA SER A 5 -70.01 0.67 -19.41
C SER A 5 -69.12 -0.28 -20.24
N HIS A 6 -69.60 -1.52 -20.37
CA HIS A 6 -69.06 -2.70 -21.06
C HIS A 6 -69.82 -2.96 -22.39
N ILE A 7 -69.41 -4.04 -23.09
CA ILE A 7 -70.16 -4.89 -24.07
C ILE A 7 -69.92 -4.54 -25.57
N GLU A 8 -69.77 -5.41 -26.58
CA GLU A 8 -69.50 -6.85 -26.82
C GLU A 8 -69.73 -7.11 -28.34
N GLY A 9 -69.18 -8.20 -28.93
CA GLY A 9 -69.75 -8.90 -30.12
C GLY A 9 -69.05 -8.70 -31.48
N GLN A 10 -68.19 -9.63 -31.95
CA GLN A 10 -68.46 -10.87 -32.74
C GLN A 10 -68.56 -10.69 -34.28
N ARG A 11 -67.66 -11.34 -35.05
CA ARG A 11 -67.94 -12.53 -35.90
C ARG A 11 -66.74 -12.97 -36.78
N ALA A 12 -66.66 -14.28 -36.96
CA ALA A 12 -65.65 -15.05 -37.70
C ALA A 12 -66.13 -15.47 -39.10
N VAL A 13 -65.20 -15.80 -40.01
CA VAL A 13 -65.42 -16.69 -41.18
C VAL A 13 -64.15 -17.54 -41.48
N HIS A 14 -64.40 -18.77 -41.92
CA HIS A 14 -63.55 -19.97 -42.13
C HIS A 14 -62.67 -20.03 -43.42
N ARG A 15 -61.41 -20.54 -43.30
CA ARG A 15 -60.71 -21.72 -43.93
C ARG A 15 -60.80 -22.04 -45.48
N PRO A 16 -59.95 -22.93 -46.10
CA PRO A 16 -58.49 -22.97 -46.40
C PRO A 16 -58.24 -23.52 -47.87
N PRO A 17 -57.32 -24.48 -48.20
CA PRO A 17 -55.83 -24.53 -48.29
C PRO A 17 -55.28 -24.83 -49.72
N PHE A 18 -53.95 -24.87 -49.90
CA PHE A 18 -53.31 -25.63 -51.00
C PHE A 18 -51.98 -26.29 -50.57
N HIS A 19 -51.79 -27.52 -51.03
CA HIS A 19 -50.66 -28.43 -50.82
C HIS A 19 -50.14 -28.82 -52.22
N GLN A 20 -48.82 -28.95 -52.43
CA GLN A 20 -48.24 -30.09 -53.17
C GLN A 20 -46.71 -30.13 -53.11
N SER A 21 -46.21 -31.37 -53.21
CA SER A 21 -44.86 -31.89 -53.02
C SER A 21 -44.24 -32.34 -54.35
N LEU A 22 -42.92 -32.62 -54.35
CA LEU A 22 -42.11 -33.55 -55.19
C LEU A 22 -40.66 -32.98 -55.22
N GLY A 23 -39.52 -33.69 -55.13
CA GLY A 23 -39.20 -35.11 -55.08
C GLY A 23 -37.84 -35.38 -55.77
N ARG A 24 -36.82 -35.79 -54.97
CA ARG A 24 -35.77 -36.82 -55.25
C ARG A 24 -34.51 -36.58 -56.13
N ARG A 25 -33.42 -37.23 -55.62
CA ARG A 25 -32.18 -37.82 -56.24
C ARG A 25 -31.01 -36.87 -56.49
N SER A 26 -29.73 -37.24 -56.41
CA SER A 26 -28.91 -38.34 -55.83
C SER A 26 -27.50 -38.14 -56.44
N GLY A 27 -26.41 -38.28 -55.68
CA GLY A 27 -25.08 -38.30 -56.27
C GLY A 27 -23.98 -38.34 -55.21
N SER A 28 -23.58 -39.55 -54.82
CA SER A 28 -22.37 -39.80 -54.03
C SER A 28 -21.16 -39.88 -54.96
N ILE A 29 -19.99 -39.46 -54.46
CA ILE A 29 -18.71 -40.11 -54.79
C ILE A 29 -17.95 -40.27 -53.47
N ASP A 30 -17.68 -41.54 -53.19
CA ASP A 30 -16.87 -42.09 -52.11
C ASP A 30 -15.41 -42.28 -52.58
N ALA A 31 -14.56 -42.62 -51.60
CA ALA A 31 -13.18 -43.16 -51.70
C ALA A 31 -12.03 -42.13 -51.55
N MET A 32 -10.98 -42.34 -50.75
CA MET A 32 -10.59 -43.49 -49.95
C MET A 32 -9.47 -43.09 -48.96
N ARG A 33 -9.68 -43.44 -47.69
CA ARG A 33 -8.80 -44.15 -46.72
C ARG A 33 -7.29 -43.83 -46.54
N GLN A 34 -6.93 -44.01 -45.25
CA GLN A 34 -5.66 -44.44 -44.61
C GLN A 34 -4.84 -43.29 -43.99
N GLY A 35 -4.54 -43.22 -42.68
CA GLY A 35 -4.74 -44.15 -41.56
C GLY A 35 -4.49 -43.49 -40.19
N LEU A 36 -5.11 -44.11 -39.18
CA LEU A 36 -5.10 -43.95 -37.71
C LEU A 36 -3.70 -44.00 -37.02
N PRO A 37 -3.53 -43.92 -35.67
CA PRO A 37 -4.53 -43.78 -34.57
C PRO A 37 -4.19 -42.84 -33.36
N ALA A 38 -5.22 -42.63 -32.53
CA ALA A 38 -5.29 -42.77 -31.05
C ALA A 38 -5.27 -41.56 -30.07
N CYS A 39 -6.32 -41.61 -29.23
CA CYS A 39 -6.45 -41.21 -27.81
C CYS A 39 -6.49 -39.72 -27.43
N CYS A 40 -7.40 -39.22 -26.58
CA CYS A 40 -8.60 -39.77 -25.94
C CYS A 40 -9.37 -38.57 -25.33
N LEU A 41 -10.70 -38.53 -25.52
CA LEU A 41 -11.59 -37.51 -24.95
C LEU A 41 -12.54 -38.18 -23.94
N ARG A 42 -12.67 -37.53 -22.77
CA ARG A 42 -13.80 -37.54 -21.81
C ARG A 42 -14.24 -38.85 -21.16
N VAL A 43 -14.17 -38.86 -19.82
CA VAL A 43 -15.25 -39.38 -18.96
C VAL A 43 -15.45 -38.48 -17.73
N VAL A 44 -16.67 -37.99 -17.62
CA VAL A 44 -17.31 -37.41 -16.43
C VAL A 44 -17.52 -38.51 -15.39
N ARG A 45 -17.20 -38.28 -14.11
CA ARG A 45 -17.79 -39.05 -13.01
C ARG A 45 -18.16 -38.16 -11.82
N THR A 46 -19.48 -38.08 -11.66
CA THR A 46 -20.26 -37.78 -10.46
C THR A 46 -19.84 -38.69 -9.29
N VAL A 47 -19.71 -38.14 -8.08
CA VAL A 47 -19.88 -38.87 -6.82
C VAL A 47 -20.62 -37.97 -5.83
N ARG A 48 -21.71 -38.49 -5.25
CA ARG A 48 -22.54 -37.86 -4.21
C ARG A 48 -22.69 -38.85 -3.05
N HIS A 49 -22.64 -38.33 -1.82
CA HIS A 49 -22.89 -38.94 -0.49
C HIS A 49 -21.84 -39.99 -0.03
N THR A 50 -21.30 -39.93 1.21
CA THR A 50 -22.02 -40.08 2.49
C THR A 50 -21.18 -39.58 3.69
N LEU A 51 -21.88 -39.23 4.77
CA LEU A 51 -21.46 -38.76 6.11
C LEU A 51 -20.23 -39.44 6.74
N LEU A 52 -19.42 -38.69 7.49
CA LEU A 52 -19.00 -39.06 8.86
C LEU A 52 -18.42 -37.86 9.65
N ASN A 53 -18.88 -37.73 10.90
CA ASN A 53 -18.27 -36.91 11.95
C ASN A 53 -16.80 -37.31 12.17
N ALA A 54 -15.90 -36.33 12.34
CA ALA A 54 -14.65 -36.54 13.08
C ALA A 54 -14.10 -35.20 13.58
N THR A 55 -14.17 -35.04 14.91
CA THR A 55 -13.25 -34.32 15.78
C THR A 55 -11.86 -34.09 15.16
N ILE A 56 -11.45 -32.83 15.01
CA ILE A 56 -10.04 -32.50 14.77
C ILE A 56 -9.40 -32.18 16.13
N ALA A 57 -8.78 -33.22 16.68
CA ALA A 57 -7.82 -33.12 17.76
C ALA A 57 -6.52 -32.46 17.25
N ALA A 58 -5.91 -31.68 18.14
CA ALA A 58 -4.59 -31.11 17.98
C ALA A 58 -3.53 -32.19 17.70
N ALA A 59 -2.70 -31.95 16.69
CA ALA A 59 -1.46 -32.69 16.48
C ALA A 59 -0.36 -31.70 16.05
N VAL A 60 0.27 -31.07 17.04
CA VAL A 60 1.60 -30.47 16.88
C VAL A 60 2.59 -31.63 16.94
N ALA A 61 3.11 -32.02 15.78
CA ALA A 61 4.16 -33.02 15.69
C ALA A 61 5.52 -32.34 15.88
N ALA A 62 6.21 -32.78 16.93
CA ALA A 62 7.59 -32.50 17.25
C ALA A 62 8.55 -33.05 16.17
N ALA A 63 9.59 -32.29 15.88
CA ALA A 63 10.85 -32.81 15.34
C ALA A 63 12.00 -31.92 15.83
N ALA A 64 12.67 -32.37 16.89
CA ALA A 64 14.04 -31.97 17.21
C ALA A 64 15.00 -32.95 16.53
N PRO A 65 16.24 -32.53 16.26
CA PRO A 65 17.37 -33.41 16.52
C PRO A 65 18.32 -32.78 17.54
N ASP A 66 18.61 -33.59 18.57
CA ASP A 66 19.73 -33.47 19.48
C ASP A 66 21.07 -33.49 18.72
N VAL A 67 21.89 -32.46 18.91
CA VAL A 67 23.35 -32.56 19.03
C VAL A 67 23.78 -31.42 19.94
N PHE A 68 24.24 -31.69 21.16
CA PHE A 68 25.57 -31.33 21.63
C PHE A 68 25.78 -31.90 23.03
N ALA A 69 26.87 -32.65 23.14
CA ALA A 69 27.29 -33.38 24.32
C ALA A 69 27.75 -32.44 25.44
N THR A 70 27.53 -32.94 26.64
CA THR A 70 28.05 -32.54 27.94
C THR A 70 29.58 -32.52 27.99
N GLU A 71 30.14 -31.46 28.58
CA GLU A 71 31.26 -31.58 29.51
C GLU A 71 31.00 -30.59 30.66
N GLY A 72 30.98 -31.11 31.88
CA GLY A 72 30.80 -30.33 33.09
C GLY A 72 32.12 -29.81 33.63
N ASN A 73 32.08 -28.68 34.32
CA ASN A 73 32.90 -28.51 35.52
C ASN A 73 32.25 -27.53 36.49
N GLN A 74 32.25 -27.89 37.77
CA GLN A 74 31.86 -27.02 38.87
C GLN A 74 33.01 -26.07 39.22
N ALA A 75 32.66 -24.83 39.62
CA ALA A 75 32.91 -24.28 40.95
C ALA A 75 33.31 -22.79 40.96
N GLN A 76 32.72 -22.11 41.94
CA GLN A 76 33.22 -20.98 42.74
C GLN A 76 33.05 -19.53 42.26
N SER A 77 32.31 -18.82 43.11
CA SER A 77 32.26 -17.38 43.31
C SER A 77 33.63 -16.80 43.71
N THR A 78 33.95 -15.63 43.19
CA THR A 78 34.64 -14.57 43.95
C THR A 78 34.33 -13.21 43.32
N THR A 79 34.05 -12.24 44.19
CA THR A 79 33.81 -10.83 43.91
C THR A 79 35.16 -10.10 43.97
N GLU A 80 35.50 -9.26 42.99
CA GLU A 80 36.15 -7.95 43.22
C GLU A 80 36.27 -7.09 41.94
N SER A 81 36.29 -5.78 42.18
CA SER A 81 36.07 -4.58 41.35
C SER A 81 37.21 -4.19 40.37
N PRO A 82 37.06 -3.12 39.56
CA PRO A 82 37.57 -3.04 38.19
C PRO A 82 38.88 -2.24 38.04
N ASP A 83 39.69 -2.56 37.03
CA ASP A 83 40.49 -1.54 36.34
C ASP A 83 40.91 -1.96 34.92
N SER A 84 41.07 -0.93 34.09
CA SER A 84 41.73 -0.86 32.77
C SER A 84 40.96 -1.37 31.53
N SER A 85 40.26 -0.42 30.93
CA SER A 85 39.78 -0.38 29.56
C SER A 85 40.91 -0.53 28.53
N MET A 86 40.98 -1.69 27.87
CA MET A 86 41.46 -1.75 26.49
C MET A 86 40.28 -1.66 25.55
N SER A 87 40.32 -0.61 24.73
CA SER A 87 39.54 -0.42 23.50
C SER A 87 39.58 -1.69 22.64
N ALA A 88 38.59 -2.55 22.83
CA ALA A 88 38.19 -3.49 21.81
C ALA A 88 37.42 -2.68 20.78
N SER A 89 38.00 -2.56 19.57
CA SER A 89 37.24 -2.25 18.37
C SER A 89 36.05 -3.18 18.34
N SER A 90 34.87 -2.65 18.69
CA SER A 90 33.61 -3.34 18.48
C SER A 90 33.55 -3.59 16.98
N THR A 91 33.73 -4.85 16.60
CA THR A 91 33.22 -5.32 15.32
C THR A 91 31.74 -4.93 15.36
N GLU A 92 31.34 -3.90 14.60
CA GLU A 92 29.93 -3.54 14.47
C GLU A 92 29.22 -4.81 14.00
N SER A 93 28.57 -5.49 14.95
CA SER A 93 27.83 -6.70 14.64
C SER A 93 26.74 -6.27 13.67
N THR A 94 26.80 -6.80 12.46
CA THR A 94 25.83 -6.52 11.40
C THR A 94 24.47 -7.07 11.84
N VAL A 95 23.66 -6.25 12.52
CA VAL A 95 22.34 -6.59 13.06
C VAL A 95 21.26 -5.70 12.44
N LEU A 96 20.02 -6.20 12.39
CA LEU A 96 18.86 -5.39 12.05
C LEU A 96 18.60 -4.37 13.16
N GLU A 97 18.31 -3.14 12.75
CA GLU A 97 17.86 -2.11 13.69
C GLU A 97 16.57 -2.57 14.38
N PRO A 98 16.52 -2.53 15.73
CA PRO A 98 15.29 -2.81 16.46
C PRO A 98 14.18 -1.88 16.00
N VAL A 99 12.97 -2.42 15.88
CA VAL A 99 11.79 -1.65 15.53
C VAL A 99 10.85 -1.60 16.71
N THR A 100 10.53 -0.38 17.12
CA THR A 100 9.54 -0.09 18.15
C THR A 100 8.21 0.29 17.53
N VAL A 101 7.13 0.12 18.30
CA VAL A 101 5.76 0.48 17.95
C VAL A 101 5.05 1.04 19.17
N THR A 102 4.02 1.84 18.93
CA THR A 102 3.11 2.45 19.90
C THR A 102 1.72 1.82 19.85
N ALA A 103 1.62 0.63 19.28
CA ALA A 103 0.38 -0.09 19.01
C ALA A 103 -0.58 -0.20 20.21
N ARG A 104 -0.02 -0.38 21.42
CA ARG A 104 -0.77 -0.46 22.68
C ARG A 104 -0.81 0.84 23.47
N LYS A 105 -0.62 1.99 22.80
CA LYS A 105 -0.46 3.34 23.40
C LYS A 105 0.79 3.47 24.31
N THR A 106 1.70 2.51 24.24
CA THR A 106 3.01 2.48 24.91
C THR A 106 4.07 2.04 23.91
N THR A 107 5.28 2.59 24.02
CA THR A 107 6.42 2.21 23.17
C THR A 107 6.92 0.81 23.54
N GLU A 108 6.97 -0.09 22.56
CA GLU A 108 7.39 -1.48 22.75
C GLU A 108 8.12 -2.00 21.52
N ARG A 109 9.03 -2.98 21.70
CA ARG A 109 9.65 -3.69 20.58
C ARG A 109 8.60 -4.51 19.83
N LEU A 110 8.57 -4.39 18.50
CA LEU A 110 7.62 -5.08 17.61
C LEU A 110 7.57 -6.60 17.85
N GLN A 111 8.71 -7.21 18.14
CA GLN A 111 8.85 -8.65 18.39
C GLN A 111 8.26 -9.11 19.72
N ASP A 112 7.97 -8.21 20.65
CA ASP A 112 7.37 -8.52 21.94
C ASP A 112 5.85 -8.33 21.94
N VAL A 113 5.28 -7.62 20.97
CA VAL A 113 3.82 -7.38 20.88
C VAL A 113 3.11 -8.62 20.29
N PRO A 114 2.17 -9.27 21.03
CA PRO A 114 1.48 -10.48 20.59
C PRO A 114 0.30 -10.15 19.64
N GLU A 115 0.62 -9.46 18.55
CA GLU A 115 -0.33 -9.01 17.52
C GLU A 115 0.36 -8.86 16.16
N SER A 116 -0.36 -9.10 15.08
CA SER A 116 0.14 -8.93 13.71
C SER A 116 0.22 -7.45 13.31
N ILE A 117 1.43 -6.90 13.33
CA ILE A 117 1.72 -5.49 13.03
C ILE A 117 2.78 -5.40 11.93
N THR A 118 2.57 -4.53 10.94
CA THR A 118 3.59 -4.14 9.96
C THR A 118 4.07 -2.72 10.27
N VAL A 119 5.39 -2.50 10.20
CA VAL A 119 5.98 -1.16 10.32
C VAL A 119 6.65 -0.74 9.03
N LEU A 120 6.20 0.37 8.46
CA LEU A 120 6.80 1.03 7.30
C LEU A 120 7.69 2.17 7.77
N GLN A 121 8.96 2.10 7.42
CA GLN A 121 9.94 3.13 7.76
C GLN A 121 9.85 4.32 6.80
N ALA A 122 10.22 5.52 7.24
CA ALA A 122 10.23 6.75 6.42
C ALA A 122 10.86 6.58 5.03
N LYS A 123 11.94 5.78 4.92
CA LYS A 123 12.62 5.52 3.65
C LYS A 123 11.73 4.86 2.59
N THR A 124 10.80 4.02 3.01
CA THR A 124 9.86 3.32 2.13
C THR A 124 8.81 4.27 1.56
N LEU A 125 8.40 5.28 2.33
CA LEU A 125 7.42 6.27 1.91
C LEU A 125 7.96 7.21 0.81
N LYS A 126 9.28 7.33 0.68
CA LYS A 126 9.92 8.14 -0.36
C LYS A 126 9.69 7.59 -1.77
N GLU A 127 9.29 6.33 -1.91
CA GLU A 127 8.99 5.71 -3.22
C GLU A 127 7.66 6.19 -3.81
N SER A 128 6.76 6.75 -2.99
CA SER A 128 5.44 7.26 -3.42
C SER A 128 5.08 8.51 -2.62
N PRO A 129 5.78 9.64 -2.83
CA PRO A 129 5.71 10.80 -1.96
C PRO A 129 4.33 11.49 -1.95
N PHE A 130 3.48 11.28 -2.96
CA PHE A 130 2.14 11.85 -3.04
C PHE A 130 1.02 10.85 -2.74
N ASP A 131 1.33 9.56 -2.60
CA ASP A 131 0.33 8.52 -2.32
C ASP A 131 0.90 7.50 -1.32
N PRO A 132 0.80 7.77 -0.01
CA PRO A 132 1.26 6.83 1.02
C PRO A 132 0.48 5.51 0.99
N GLY A 133 -0.73 5.50 0.42
CA GLY A 133 -1.57 4.31 0.31
C GLY A 133 -0.93 3.24 -0.56
N VAL A 134 -0.25 3.64 -1.65
CA VAL A 134 0.53 2.73 -2.51
C VAL A 134 1.65 2.07 -1.72
N ALA A 135 2.39 2.84 -0.92
CA ALA A 135 3.45 2.29 -0.07
C ALA A 135 2.88 1.35 1.01
N ILE A 136 1.80 1.74 1.68
CA ILE A 136 1.13 0.91 2.69
C ILE A 136 0.68 -0.43 2.10
N ALA A 137 -0.10 -0.40 1.01
CA ALA A 137 -0.59 -1.62 0.36
C ALA A 137 0.53 -2.47 -0.26
N GLY A 138 1.62 -1.84 -0.72
CA GLY A 138 2.79 -2.54 -1.26
C GLY A 138 3.61 -3.30 -0.22
N HIS A 139 3.60 -2.88 1.05
CA HIS A 139 4.47 -3.44 2.09
C HIS A 139 3.73 -4.21 3.19
N ALA A 140 2.43 -3.97 3.39
CA ALA A 140 1.61 -4.66 4.37
C ALA A 140 0.76 -5.78 3.70
N PRO A 141 1.00 -7.06 4.00
CA PRO A 141 0.19 -8.16 3.47
C PRO A 141 -1.27 -8.02 3.87
N ASN A 142 -2.15 -8.44 2.97
CA ASN A 142 -3.60 -8.40 3.14
C ASN A 142 -4.16 -6.99 3.41
N VAL A 143 -3.45 -5.96 2.96
CA VAL A 143 -3.90 -4.57 2.97
C VAL A 143 -4.14 -4.13 1.53
N GLN A 144 -5.24 -3.41 1.32
CA GLN A 144 -5.55 -2.78 0.04
C GLN A 144 -5.85 -1.32 0.27
N TRP A 145 -5.45 -0.53 -0.72
CA TRP A 145 -5.71 0.89 -0.76
C TRP A 145 -6.25 1.24 -2.14
N VAL A 146 -7.37 1.93 -2.16
CA VAL A 146 -8.04 2.41 -3.37
C VAL A 146 -8.24 3.91 -3.21
N ASN A 147 -7.48 4.65 -3.99
CA ASN A 147 -7.61 6.10 -4.11
C ASN A 147 -8.55 6.40 -5.29
N ARG A 148 -9.71 6.99 -5.02
CA ARG A 148 -10.69 7.32 -6.07
C ARG A 148 -10.40 8.70 -6.66
N THR A 149 -10.20 9.68 -5.79
CA THR A 149 -9.78 11.05 -6.07
C THR A 149 -9.28 11.65 -4.76
N THR A 150 -8.71 12.85 -4.81
CA THR A 150 -8.30 13.60 -3.62
C THR A 150 -9.47 13.72 -2.62
N GLY A 151 -9.23 13.35 -1.36
CA GLY A 151 -10.24 13.35 -0.29
C GLY A 151 -11.26 12.21 -0.34
N SER A 152 -11.14 11.25 -1.27
CA SER A 152 -12.04 10.10 -1.40
C SER A 152 -11.27 8.77 -1.51
N GLN A 153 -11.29 8.00 -0.42
CA GLN A 153 -10.41 6.85 -0.18
C GLN A 153 -11.18 5.66 0.36
N TRP A 154 -10.78 4.46 -0.05
CA TRP A 154 -11.15 3.23 0.64
C TRP A 154 -9.92 2.37 0.85
N PHE A 155 -9.83 1.77 2.03
CA PHE A 155 -8.82 0.78 2.31
C PHE A 155 -9.44 -0.40 3.02
N SER A 156 -8.85 -1.57 2.82
CA SER A 156 -9.26 -2.81 3.45
C SER A 156 -8.07 -3.45 4.15
N ILE A 157 -8.31 -4.04 5.32
CA ILE A 157 -7.35 -4.87 6.03
C ILE A 157 -8.02 -6.22 6.23
N ARG A 158 -7.36 -7.30 5.80
CA ARG A 158 -7.88 -8.67 5.88
C ARG A 158 -9.26 -8.85 5.21
N GLY A 159 -9.55 -8.06 4.19
CA GLY A 159 -10.83 -8.04 3.49
C GLY A 159 -11.97 -7.33 4.24
N VAL A 160 -11.69 -6.72 5.40
CA VAL A 160 -12.64 -5.88 6.14
C VAL A 160 -12.49 -4.44 5.67
N SER A 161 -13.57 -3.84 5.15
CA SER A 161 -13.57 -2.50 4.56
C SER A 161 -14.92 -1.82 4.71
N SER A 162 -14.91 -0.48 4.68
CA SER A 162 -16.10 0.33 4.46
C SER A 162 -16.32 0.34 2.96
N LEU A 163 -16.98 -0.70 2.43
CA LEU A 163 -17.22 -0.82 0.99
C LEU A 163 -18.36 0.10 0.52
N GLY A 164 -18.84 1.01 1.37
CA GLY A 164 -19.77 2.08 1.00
C GLY A 164 -19.21 3.45 1.31
N THR A 165 -19.79 4.48 0.71
CA THR A 165 -19.57 5.87 1.13
C THR A 165 -20.53 6.20 2.27
N PRO A 166 -20.08 6.24 3.54
CA PRO A 166 -20.90 6.80 4.62
C PRO A 166 -21.17 8.29 4.36
N ALA A 167 -22.29 8.81 4.87
CA ALA A 167 -22.51 10.26 4.91
C ALA A 167 -21.55 10.97 5.88
N ASN A 168 -21.01 10.24 6.86
CA ASN A 168 -19.98 10.69 7.79
C ASN A 168 -18.60 10.17 7.35
N TYR A 169 -17.64 11.04 7.09
CA TYR A 169 -16.29 10.57 6.74
C TYR A 169 -15.51 10.10 7.98
N SER A 170 -16.02 10.38 9.18
CA SER A 170 -15.47 9.82 10.40
C SER A 170 -15.93 8.38 10.67
N ASP A 171 -16.92 7.81 9.95
CA ASP A 171 -17.48 6.48 10.24
C ASP A 171 -16.91 5.36 9.32
N GLY A 172 -15.60 5.09 9.44
CA GLY A 172 -14.88 4.05 8.70
C GLY A 172 -14.92 2.64 9.32
N THR A 173 -14.21 1.68 8.71
CA THR A 173 -13.98 0.34 9.29
C THR A 173 -12.53 0.09 9.70
N ILE A 174 -11.62 0.97 9.29
CA ILE A 174 -10.21 0.95 9.69
C ILE A 174 -9.87 2.34 10.22
N ALA A 175 -9.30 2.38 11.42
CA ALA A 175 -8.97 3.65 12.05
C ALA A 175 -7.70 4.20 11.41
N PHE A 176 -7.68 5.50 11.13
CA PHE A 176 -6.49 6.21 10.67
C PHE A 176 -6.14 7.28 11.69
N ASN A 177 -4.94 7.19 12.26
CA ASN A 177 -4.48 8.09 13.31
C ASN A 177 -3.15 8.73 12.91
N VAL A 178 -2.95 9.97 13.35
CA VAL A 178 -1.66 10.67 13.26
C VAL A 178 -1.28 11.10 14.67
N ASP A 179 -0.12 10.65 15.17
CA ASP A 179 0.36 10.90 16.53
C ASP A 179 -0.70 10.58 17.62
N GLY A 180 -1.44 9.49 17.43
CA GLY A 180 -2.50 9.09 18.38
C GLY A 180 -3.85 9.76 18.18
N VAL A 181 -3.96 10.76 17.30
CA VAL A 181 -5.20 11.51 17.03
C VAL A 181 -6.00 10.88 15.89
N PRO A 182 -7.29 10.55 16.08
CA PRO A 182 -8.16 10.06 15.01
C PRO A 182 -8.33 11.10 13.90
N ASN A 183 -8.18 10.68 12.65
CA ASN A 183 -8.34 11.54 11.48
C ASN A 183 -9.56 11.11 10.65
N SER A 184 -10.18 12.09 9.99
CA SER A 184 -11.30 11.85 9.05
C SER A 184 -10.83 11.02 7.85
N MET A 185 -11.72 10.23 7.25
CA MET A 185 -11.41 9.57 5.96
C MET A 185 -11.19 10.57 4.82
N MET A 186 -11.67 11.82 4.92
CA MET A 186 -11.27 12.90 3.99
C MET A 186 -9.76 13.20 4.07
N SER A 187 -9.15 12.88 5.22
CA SER A 187 -7.75 13.15 5.57
C SER A 187 -6.86 11.90 5.56
N ALA A 188 -7.44 10.69 5.48
CA ALA A 188 -6.70 9.44 5.62
C ALA A 188 -5.66 9.18 4.51
N SER A 189 -5.73 9.90 3.39
CA SER A 189 -4.79 9.82 2.27
C SER A 189 -3.90 11.02 2.09
N ASN A 190 -3.86 11.85 3.12
CA ASN A 190 -3.02 13.01 3.07
C ASN A 190 -1.62 12.60 2.67
N MET A 191 -1.01 13.42 1.83
CA MET A 191 0.42 13.39 1.65
C MET A 191 1.07 13.50 3.03
N LEU A 192 1.65 12.40 3.50
CA LEU A 192 2.29 12.36 4.81
C LEU A 192 3.68 13.00 4.66
N ILE A 193 3.93 14.03 5.44
CA ILE A 193 5.20 14.76 5.47
C ILE A 193 5.87 14.56 6.82
N ASP A 194 7.20 14.48 6.80
CA ASP A 194 8.00 14.42 8.02
C ASP A 194 7.62 13.25 8.96
N VAL A 195 7.33 12.10 8.34
CA VAL A 195 6.98 10.85 9.01
C VAL A 195 8.23 10.19 9.57
N ASP A 196 8.13 9.64 10.77
CA ASP A 196 9.13 8.73 11.32
C ASP A 196 8.87 7.31 10.82
N HIS A 197 7.67 6.78 11.12
CA HIS A 197 7.20 5.51 10.61
C HIS A 197 5.66 5.42 10.58
N ILE A 198 5.14 4.40 9.90
CA ILE A 198 3.71 4.04 9.90
C ILE A 198 3.57 2.63 10.47
N GLU A 199 2.65 2.48 11.41
CA GLU A 199 2.26 1.21 12.00
C GLU A 199 0.92 0.77 11.41
N VAL A 200 0.85 -0.45 10.88
CA VAL A 200 -0.37 -1.06 10.37
C VAL A 200 -0.72 -2.24 11.27
N LEU A 201 -1.74 -2.06 12.10
CA LEU A 201 -2.27 -3.02 13.05
C LEU A 201 -3.40 -3.80 12.39
N ARG A 202 -3.29 -5.13 12.34
CA ARG A 202 -4.25 -5.98 11.63
C ARG A 202 -5.18 -6.70 12.59
N GLY A 203 -6.47 -6.66 12.27
CA GLY A 203 -7.54 -7.16 13.14
C GLY A 203 -8.13 -6.04 14.02
N PRO A 204 -9.21 -6.33 14.75
CA PRO A 204 -9.97 -5.33 15.48
C PRO A 204 -9.11 -4.56 16.51
N GLN A 205 -9.08 -3.24 16.37
CA GLN A 205 -8.33 -2.31 17.21
C GLN A 205 -9.22 -1.38 18.07
N GLY A 206 -10.52 -1.67 18.13
CA GLY A 206 -11.50 -0.80 18.78
C GLY A 206 -11.29 -0.62 20.29
N THR A 207 -10.61 -1.55 20.97
CA THR A 207 -10.32 -1.46 22.41
C THR A 207 -9.51 -0.20 22.75
N LEU A 208 -8.43 0.09 22.01
CA LEU A 208 -7.53 1.20 22.30
C LEU A 208 -7.70 2.38 21.35
N TRP A 209 -8.16 2.13 20.12
CA TRP A 209 -8.24 3.14 19.07
C TRP A 209 -9.67 3.63 18.79
N GLY A 210 -10.67 3.06 19.47
CA GLY A 210 -12.04 3.58 19.47
C GLY A 210 -12.91 3.11 18.31
N THR A 211 -13.81 3.98 17.86
CA THR A 211 -14.69 3.68 16.72
C THR A 211 -13.88 3.48 15.44
N ASN A 212 -14.50 2.81 14.47
CA ASN A 212 -13.94 2.65 13.13
C ASN A 212 -12.70 1.78 13.03
N ALA A 213 -12.39 0.99 14.04
CA ALA A 213 -11.25 0.09 14.08
C ALA A 213 -11.67 -1.39 13.99
N LEU A 214 -12.65 -1.69 13.13
CA LEU A 214 -13.22 -3.04 12.96
C LEU A 214 -12.25 -4.01 12.29
N GLY A 215 -11.57 -3.59 11.23
CA GLY A 215 -10.63 -4.41 10.46
C GLY A 215 -9.16 -4.24 10.88
N GLY A 216 -8.84 -3.13 11.54
CA GLY A 216 -7.47 -2.71 11.80
C GLY A 216 -7.36 -1.25 12.20
N ALA A 217 -6.13 -0.81 12.39
CA ALA A 217 -5.78 0.59 12.52
C ALA A 217 -4.47 0.87 11.77
N ILE A 218 -4.36 2.09 11.26
CA ILE A 218 -3.14 2.65 10.68
C ILE A 218 -2.78 3.83 11.56
N ASN A 219 -1.59 3.80 12.13
CA ASN A 219 -1.07 4.84 13.01
C ASN A 219 0.19 5.45 12.38
N VAL A 220 0.11 6.73 12.02
CA VAL A 220 1.24 7.49 11.49
C VAL A 220 1.93 8.18 12.64
N VAL A 221 3.21 7.88 12.83
CA VAL A 221 4.05 8.54 13.83
C VAL A 221 4.94 9.54 13.11
N THR A 222 4.79 10.81 13.46
CA THR A 222 5.58 11.89 12.86
C THR A 222 6.84 12.17 13.67
N LYS A 223 7.86 12.74 13.02
CA LYS A 223 9.06 13.18 13.71
C LYS A 223 8.73 14.34 14.64
N GLN A 224 8.97 14.12 15.93
CA GLN A 224 8.74 15.14 16.96
C GLN A 224 9.89 16.16 16.98
N PRO A 225 9.62 17.42 17.33
CA PRO A 225 10.69 18.38 17.62
C PRO A 225 11.46 17.92 18.85
N ASP A 226 12.65 17.36 18.65
CA ASP A 226 13.43 16.70 19.70
C ASP A 226 14.70 17.46 20.13
N GLY A 227 14.90 18.65 19.56
CA GLY A 227 16.07 19.51 19.78
C GLY A 227 17.27 19.16 18.90
N THR A 228 17.23 18.04 18.17
CA THR A 228 18.30 17.66 17.24
C THR A 228 18.26 18.53 15.99
N ARG A 229 19.44 19.02 15.57
CA ARG A 229 19.55 19.85 14.37
C ARG A 229 19.41 18.98 13.12
N ASP A 230 18.30 19.12 12.42
CA ASP A 230 17.99 18.42 11.17
C ASP A 230 17.60 19.44 10.10
N VAL A 231 18.37 19.50 9.02
CA VAL A 231 18.09 20.39 7.88
C VAL A 231 18.23 19.59 6.62
N HIS A 232 17.14 19.45 5.88
CA HIS A 232 17.16 18.80 4.58
C HIS A 232 16.26 19.50 3.57
N VAL A 233 16.71 19.49 2.33
CA VAL A 233 15.96 19.98 1.18
C VAL A 233 15.96 18.87 0.14
N THR A 234 14.77 18.47 -0.28
CA THR A 234 14.57 17.46 -1.32
C THR A 234 13.92 18.14 -2.51
N THR A 235 14.39 17.81 -3.72
CA THR A 235 13.71 18.22 -4.95
C THR A 235 13.74 17.08 -5.94
N GLU A 236 12.63 16.91 -6.66
CA GLU A 236 12.47 15.87 -7.66
C GLU A 236 11.82 16.45 -8.92
N ILE A 237 12.21 15.90 -10.07
CA ILE A 237 11.64 16.20 -11.38
C ILE A 237 11.49 14.89 -12.15
N GLY A 238 10.42 14.73 -12.92
CA GLY A 238 10.10 13.47 -13.58
C GLY A 238 9.30 13.63 -14.86
N GLU A 239 8.78 12.50 -15.36
CA GLU A 239 7.88 12.47 -16.51
C GLU A 239 6.53 13.12 -16.18
N HIS A 240 5.71 13.39 -17.20
CA HIS A 240 4.36 13.97 -17.03
C HIS A 240 4.37 15.24 -16.15
N GLY A 241 5.34 16.13 -16.35
CA GLY A 241 5.42 17.39 -15.61
C GLY A 241 5.68 17.26 -14.11
N TYR A 242 6.01 16.05 -13.63
CA TYR A 242 6.26 15.77 -12.23
C TYR A 242 7.34 16.69 -11.67
N ARG A 243 7.01 17.40 -10.59
CA ARG A 243 7.95 18.19 -9.80
C ARG A 243 7.55 18.20 -8.33
N MET A 244 8.54 18.06 -7.47
CA MET A 244 8.37 18.09 -6.02
C MET A 244 9.48 18.92 -5.39
N GLY A 245 9.12 19.67 -4.35
CA GLY A 245 10.10 20.27 -3.45
C GLY A 245 9.65 20.12 -2.01
N GLU A 246 10.58 19.75 -1.16
CA GLU A 246 10.39 19.62 0.27
C GLU A 246 11.55 20.30 1.01
N ALA A 247 11.22 20.98 2.10
CA ALA A 247 12.21 21.50 3.03
C ALA A 247 11.79 21.20 4.46
N VAL A 248 12.75 20.77 5.26
CA VAL A 248 12.56 20.49 6.67
C VAL A 248 13.67 21.16 7.48
N LEU A 249 13.25 21.72 8.61
CA LEU A 249 14.11 22.39 9.57
C LEU A 249 13.69 21.95 10.97
N GLY A 250 14.62 21.37 11.73
CA GLY A 250 14.45 21.01 13.13
C GLY A 250 15.66 21.41 13.97
N GLY A 251 15.43 21.67 15.25
CA GLY A 251 16.47 21.96 16.24
C GLY A 251 15.91 22.64 17.49
N ASN A 252 16.80 22.98 18.42
CA ASN A 252 16.45 23.83 19.55
C ASN A 252 16.20 25.29 19.11
N ILE A 253 15.15 25.90 19.66
CA ILE A 253 14.89 27.34 19.59
C ILE A 253 15.48 28.01 20.84
N VAL A 254 15.17 27.45 22.01
CA VAL A 254 15.79 27.80 23.30
C VAL A 254 16.44 26.52 23.82
N PRO A 255 17.79 26.42 23.84
CA PRO A 255 18.48 25.20 24.27
C PRO A 255 18.00 24.71 25.64
N GLY A 256 17.53 23.46 25.70
CA GLY A 256 17.06 22.81 26.93
C GLY A 256 15.62 23.12 27.34
N GLU A 257 14.95 24.07 26.69
CA GLU A 257 13.59 24.50 27.08
C GLU A 257 12.57 24.41 25.94
N LEU A 258 12.96 24.74 24.71
CA LEU A 258 12.03 24.82 23.59
C LEU A 258 12.67 24.30 22.30
N ASP A 259 12.09 23.23 21.76
CA ASP A 259 12.45 22.62 20.50
C ASP A 259 11.44 22.98 19.41
N GLY A 260 11.93 23.13 18.17
CA GLY A 260 11.12 23.46 17.01
C GLY A 260 11.40 22.53 15.84
N ARG A 261 10.35 22.22 15.07
CA ARG A 261 10.45 21.50 13.81
C ARG A 261 9.40 21.98 12.82
N MET A 262 9.77 22.15 11.56
CA MET A 262 8.83 22.44 10.49
C MET A 262 9.20 21.68 9.21
N ALA A 263 8.17 21.33 8.44
CA ALA A 263 8.26 20.69 7.15
C ALA A 263 7.28 21.36 6.18
N ILE A 264 7.76 21.69 4.97
CA ILE A 264 6.93 22.15 3.86
C ILE A 264 7.15 21.24 2.66
N ARG A 265 6.08 20.97 1.91
CA ARG A 265 6.18 20.24 0.64
C ARG A 265 5.22 20.82 -0.38
N TYR A 266 5.71 21.00 -1.61
CA TYR A 266 4.88 21.26 -2.78
C TYR A 266 5.05 20.11 -3.78
N GLY A 267 3.98 19.80 -4.49
CA GLY A 267 3.95 18.74 -5.49
C GLY A 267 3.09 19.12 -6.68
N HIS A 268 3.52 18.71 -7.86
CA HIS A 268 2.75 18.86 -9.09
C HIS A 268 3.02 17.70 -10.02
N GLU A 269 1.97 17.19 -10.65
CA GLU A 269 2.03 16.20 -11.72
C GLU A 269 0.96 16.53 -12.76
N ASP A 270 1.31 16.44 -14.04
CA ASP A 270 0.36 16.51 -15.14
C ASP A 270 -0.41 15.19 -15.23
N GLY A 271 -1.65 15.25 -15.69
CA GLY A 271 -2.43 14.03 -15.92
C GLY A 271 -1.81 13.10 -16.96
N ASP A 272 -1.84 11.80 -16.70
CA ASP A 272 -1.38 10.73 -17.59
C ASP A 272 -2.55 9.96 -18.24
N VAL A 273 -3.78 10.16 -17.76
CA VAL A 273 -4.99 9.54 -18.30
C VAL A 273 -5.51 10.34 -19.49
N ARG A 274 -5.57 9.72 -20.67
CA ARG A 274 -6.16 10.35 -21.86
C ARG A 274 -7.68 10.47 -21.71
N SER A 275 -8.26 11.52 -22.28
CA SER A 275 -9.71 11.70 -22.37
C SER A 275 -10.12 11.86 -23.83
N LEU A 276 -11.33 11.39 -24.18
CA LEU A 276 -11.91 11.55 -25.52
C LEU A 276 -12.46 12.97 -25.76
N TYR A 277 -12.85 13.67 -24.70
CA TYR A 277 -13.59 14.94 -24.79
C TYR A 277 -12.96 16.09 -24.00
N THR A 278 -12.09 15.78 -23.02
CA THR A 278 -11.46 16.76 -22.13
C THR A 278 -9.94 16.72 -22.26
N ASP A 279 -9.26 17.58 -21.49
CA ASP A 279 -7.81 17.46 -21.30
C ASP A 279 -7.44 16.18 -20.54
N LYS A 280 -6.12 15.94 -20.43
CA LYS A 280 -5.60 14.79 -19.68
C LYS A 280 -6.01 14.88 -18.22
N LEU A 281 -6.45 13.73 -17.71
CA LEU A 281 -6.94 13.57 -16.35
C LEU A 281 -5.87 12.92 -15.46
N GLY A 282 -6.03 13.06 -14.15
CA GLY A 282 -5.03 12.63 -13.16
C GLY A 282 -4.01 13.71 -12.80
N LYS A 283 -4.17 14.94 -13.29
CA LYS A 283 -3.39 16.10 -12.86
C LYS A 283 -3.60 16.29 -11.37
N ARG A 284 -2.52 16.63 -10.65
CA ARG A 284 -2.57 16.86 -9.21
C ARG A 284 -1.65 18.02 -8.79
N ASN A 285 -2.13 18.83 -7.85
CA ASN A 285 -1.39 19.93 -7.24
C ASN A 285 -1.50 19.83 -5.72
N ILE A 286 -0.38 19.84 -5.03
CA ILE A 286 -0.34 19.64 -3.58
C ILE A 286 0.53 20.71 -2.93
N GLY A 287 0.04 21.27 -1.83
CA GLY A 287 0.82 22.08 -0.89
C GLY A 287 0.54 21.62 0.52
N ALA A 288 1.58 21.30 1.29
CA ALA A 288 1.45 20.90 2.68
C ALA A 288 2.48 21.58 3.59
N PHE A 289 2.06 21.79 4.83
CA PHE A 289 2.87 22.31 5.91
C PHE A 289 2.61 21.51 7.19
N ARG A 290 3.68 21.26 7.95
CA ARG A 290 3.63 20.75 9.31
C ARG A 290 4.62 21.57 10.14
N GLY A 291 4.20 21.99 11.33
CA GLY A 291 5.06 22.67 12.30
C GLY A 291 4.80 22.14 13.70
N GLY A 292 5.83 22.04 14.52
CA GLY A 292 5.76 21.56 15.88
C GLY A 292 6.68 22.35 16.80
N LEU A 293 6.20 22.63 18.00
CA LEU A 293 6.96 23.18 19.12
C LEU A 293 6.83 22.22 20.30
N ARG A 294 7.95 21.86 20.93
CA ARG A 294 7.94 21.07 22.17
C ARG A 294 8.65 21.82 23.27
N PHE A 295 7.95 22.06 24.35
CA PHE A 295 8.45 22.68 25.55
C PHE A 295 8.87 21.61 26.56
N THR A 296 10.13 21.69 27.01
CA THR A 296 10.80 20.79 27.94
C THR A 296 11.31 21.50 29.19
N GLY A 297 10.94 22.78 29.39
CA GLY A 297 11.40 23.61 30.50
C GLY A 297 10.72 23.35 31.85
N LEU A 298 9.88 22.32 31.96
CA LEU A 298 9.25 21.88 33.21
C LEU A 298 9.77 20.50 33.57
N ASP A 299 10.06 20.31 34.87
CA ASP A 299 10.44 19.00 35.38
C ASP A 299 9.35 17.97 35.07
N ASP A 300 9.78 16.81 34.56
CA ASP A 300 8.95 15.65 34.24
C ASP A 300 7.72 15.93 33.35
N THR A 301 7.69 17.07 32.64
CA THR A 301 6.54 17.48 31.83
C THR A 301 6.96 17.90 30.43
N LEU A 302 6.35 17.29 29.42
CA LEU A 302 6.51 17.64 28.01
C LEU A 302 5.20 18.23 27.48
N ILE A 303 5.30 19.37 26.79
CA ILE A 303 4.15 19.99 26.12
C ILE A 303 4.49 20.16 24.65
N THR A 304 3.76 19.50 23.78
CA THR A 304 3.96 19.56 22.33
C THR A 304 2.74 20.18 21.64
N LEU A 305 2.96 21.25 20.88
CA LEU A 305 1.96 21.87 20.02
C LEU A 305 2.33 21.62 18.56
N THR A 306 1.45 20.98 17.80
CA THR A 306 1.64 20.67 16.38
C THR A 306 0.53 21.31 15.55
N GLY A 307 0.90 21.96 14.45
CA GLY A 307 0.00 22.51 13.44
C GLY A 307 0.23 21.88 12.08
N THR A 308 -0.83 21.65 11.33
CA THR A 308 -0.79 21.05 9.98
C THR A 308 -1.71 21.80 9.02
N TYR A 309 -1.32 21.84 7.75
CA TYR A 309 -2.12 22.36 6.65
C TYR A 309 -1.87 21.51 5.40
N LEU A 310 -2.93 21.21 4.66
CA LEU A 310 -2.88 20.55 3.36
C LEU A 310 -3.87 21.21 2.41
N HIS A 311 -3.41 21.46 1.19
CA HIS A 311 -4.24 21.76 0.03
C HIS A 311 -3.87 20.77 -1.08
N ASP A 312 -4.86 20.04 -1.59
CA ASP A 312 -4.69 19.02 -2.63
C ASP A 312 -5.81 19.19 -3.66
N GLN A 313 -5.44 19.37 -4.92
CA GLN A 313 -6.36 19.54 -6.03
C GLN A 313 -6.06 18.52 -7.12
N ALA A 314 -7.08 17.79 -7.59
CA ALA A 314 -6.96 16.80 -8.64
C ALA A 314 -8.15 16.79 -9.61
N ASN A 315 -7.92 16.35 -10.87
CA ASN A 315 -8.97 16.19 -11.90
C ASN A 315 -9.20 14.71 -12.28
N ALA A 316 -9.03 13.78 -11.34
CA ALA A 316 -9.13 12.35 -11.62
C ALA A 316 -10.56 11.93 -12.02
N PRO A 317 -10.73 11.06 -13.04
CA PRO A 317 -12.05 10.57 -13.43
C PRO A 317 -12.59 9.57 -12.41
N LEU A 318 -13.91 9.47 -12.33
CA LEU A 318 -14.56 8.55 -11.39
C LEU A 318 -14.38 7.08 -11.74
N TYR A 319 -14.40 6.77 -13.03
CA TYR A 319 -14.36 5.41 -13.57
C TYR A 319 -13.51 5.39 -14.84
N LEU A 320 -12.90 4.24 -15.10
CA LEU A 320 -12.24 3.93 -16.36
C LEU A 320 -12.70 2.56 -16.87
N LEU A 321 -13.07 2.49 -18.14
CA LEU A 321 -13.44 1.22 -18.77
C LEU A 321 -12.18 0.42 -19.07
N ARG A 322 -11.91 -0.65 -18.31
CA ARG A 322 -10.73 -1.51 -18.48
C ARG A 322 -10.65 -2.16 -19.87
N SER A 323 -11.79 -2.45 -20.50
CA SER A 323 -11.86 -3.05 -21.84
C SER A 323 -11.77 -2.01 -22.98
N ALA A 324 -11.57 -0.73 -22.69
CA ALA A 324 -11.38 0.29 -23.71
C ALA A 324 -10.13 0.01 -24.56
N SER A 325 -10.21 0.24 -25.87
CA SER A 325 -9.15 -0.07 -26.83
C SER A 325 -7.83 0.67 -26.59
N GLN A 326 -7.87 1.81 -25.90
CA GLN A 326 -6.70 2.63 -25.56
C GLN A 326 -6.49 2.79 -24.06
N PHE A 327 -6.83 1.79 -23.25
CA PHE A 327 -6.66 1.86 -21.80
C PHE A 327 -5.20 2.27 -21.40
N PRO A 328 -5.02 3.22 -20.45
CA PRO A 328 -6.06 4.01 -19.79
C PRO A 328 -6.58 5.16 -20.69
N THR A 329 -7.89 5.24 -20.88
CA THR A 329 -8.59 6.36 -21.53
C THR A 329 -9.97 6.53 -20.90
N SER A 330 -10.38 7.77 -20.63
CA SER A 330 -11.71 8.13 -20.15
C SER A 330 -12.59 8.68 -21.29
N GLY A 331 -13.88 8.40 -21.23
CA GLY A 331 -14.91 9.01 -22.05
C GLY A 331 -15.72 10.07 -21.31
N ILE A 332 -15.21 10.64 -20.20
CA ILE A 332 -15.92 11.64 -19.43
C ILE A 332 -16.18 12.90 -20.27
N LEU A 333 -17.36 13.49 -20.10
CA LEU A 333 -17.83 14.58 -20.97
C LEU A 333 -17.41 15.97 -20.44
N THR A 334 -17.24 16.10 -19.13
CA THR A 334 -16.79 17.33 -18.45
C THR A 334 -15.60 17.00 -17.54
N GLU A 335 -14.62 17.89 -17.48
CA GLU A 335 -13.43 17.69 -16.66
C GLU A 335 -13.79 17.77 -15.17
N PRO A 336 -13.47 16.73 -14.36
CA PRO A 336 -13.67 16.78 -12.92
C PRO A 336 -12.73 17.76 -12.23
N ASP A 337 -13.14 18.33 -11.10
CA ASP A 337 -12.28 19.10 -10.21
C ASP A 337 -12.58 18.74 -8.75
N SER A 338 -11.60 18.20 -8.04
CA SER A 338 -11.71 17.85 -6.62
C SER A 338 -10.65 18.60 -5.83
N LYS A 339 -11.06 19.36 -4.81
CA LYS A 339 -10.19 20.15 -3.95
C LYS A 339 -10.40 19.77 -2.49
N ALA A 340 -9.38 19.21 -1.85
CA ALA A 340 -9.35 19.02 -0.41
C ALA A 340 -8.50 20.10 0.26
N THR A 341 -9.04 20.75 1.27
CA THR A 341 -8.31 21.66 2.16
C THR A 341 -8.48 21.21 3.60
N GLN A 342 -7.37 21.10 4.33
CA GLN A 342 -7.37 20.57 5.68
C GLN A 342 -6.43 21.38 6.56
N THR A 343 -6.87 21.62 7.80
CA THR A 343 -6.09 22.31 8.81
C THR A 343 -6.27 21.58 10.13
N GLY A 344 -5.18 21.35 10.86
CA GLY A 344 -5.21 20.67 12.14
C GLY A 344 -4.31 21.33 13.17
N ALA A 345 -4.72 21.32 14.42
CA ALA A 345 -3.90 21.69 15.57
C ALA A 345 -4.05 20.63 16.67
N THR A 346 -2.93 20.22 17.25
CA THR A 346 -2.88 19.22 18.32
C THR A 346 -1.99 19.71 19.45
N LEU A 347 -2.50 19.66 20.68
CA LEU A 347 -1.76 19.88 21.91
C LEU A 347 -1.64 18.54 22.65
N THR A 348 -0.42 18.12 22.90
CA THR A 348 -0.10 16.94 23.71
C THR A 348 0.61 17.38 24.98
N VAL A 349 0.11 16.94 26.12
CA VAL A 349 0.74 17.15 27.43
C VAL A 349 1.05 15.79 28.03
N GLU A 350 2.31 15.54 28.31
CA GLU A 350 2.80 14.32 28.94
C GLU A 350 3.44 14.70 30.27
N HIS A 351 3.05 14.02 31.36
CA HIS A 351 3.67 14.19 32.67
C HIS A 351 4.09 12.84 33.22
N PHE A 352 5.34 12.72 33.64
CA PHE A 352 5.96 11.48 34.11
C PHE A 352 5.99 11.47 35.63
N PHE A 353 5.10 10.71 36.26
CA PHE A 353 5.20 10.42 37.68
C PHE A 353 6.15 9.23 37.90
N ASN A 354 6.58 9.05 39.15
CA ASN A 354 7.48 7.95 39.53
C ASN A 354 7.02 6.54 39.12
N ASN A 355 5.71 6.31 38.99
CA ASN A 355 5.13 4.97 38.75
C ASN A 355 4.28 4.88 37.47
N PHE A 356 3.90 6.01 36.87
CA PHE A 356 3.00 6.04 35.72
C PHE A 356 3.17 7.35 34.96
N GLN A 357 2.73 7.36 33.71
CA GLN A 357 2.67 8.54 32.87
C GLN A 357 1.21 8.97 32.70
N LEU A 358 0.97 10.29 32.73
CA LEU A 358 -0.28 10.90 32.29
C LEU A 358 -0.06 11.49 30.90
N THR A 359 -0.95 11.18 29.95
CA THR A 359 -0.98 11.81 28.63
C THR A 359 -2.36 12.45 28.41
N SER A 360 -2.38 13.70 28.01
CA SER A 360 -3.56 14.42 27.54
C SER A 360 -3.32 14.87 26.10
N ILE A 361 -4.24 14.52 25.19
CA ILE A 361 -4.17 14.91 23.79
C ILE A 361 -5.46 15.66 23.45
N SER A 362 -5.33 16.92 23.07
CA SER A 362 -6.42 17.78 22.61
C SER A 362 -6.18 18.14 21.15
N SER A 363 -7.15 17.94 20.27
CA SER A 363 -6.99 18.29 18.86
C SER A 363 -8.24 18.89 18.26
N TYR A 364 -8.01 19.79 17.30
CA TYR A 364 -9.03 20.38 16.44
C TYR A 364 -8.63 20.19 14.98
N GLN A 365 -9.58 19.77 14.15
CA GLN A 365 -9.41 19.59 12.71
C GLN A 365 -10.54 20.29 11.96
N HIS A 366 -10.20 20.92 10.85
CA HIS A 366 -11.12 21.46 9.87
C HIS A 366 -10.80 20.85 8.51
N ASN A 367 -11.76 20.15 7.92
CA ASN A 367 -11.62 19.48 6.63
C ASN A 367 -12.71 20.00 5.68
N LYS A 368 -12.33 20.34 4.45
CA LYS A 368 -13.24 20.75 3.38
C LYS A 368 -12.90 20.00 2.10
N LEU A 369 -13.89 19.38 1.49
CA LEU A 369 -13.81 18.76 0.17
C LEU A 369 -14.82 19.42 -0.76
N GLU A 370 -14.32 20.02 -1.83
CA GLU A 370 -15.13 20.54 -2.93
C GLU A 370 -14.98 19.58 -4.11
N SER A 371 -16.08 19.22 -4.76
CA SER A 371 -16.06 18.28 -5.88
C SER A 371 -17.04 18.72 -6.96
N GLU A 372 -16.52 18.87 -8.16
CA GLU A 372 -17.26 18.98 -9.42
C GLU A 372 -16.98 17.72 -10.23
N LEU A 373 -18.03 16.96 -10.53
CA LEU A 373 -17.87 15.62 -11.07
C LEU A 373 -18.99 15.26 -12.04
N ASP A 374 -18.62 14.87 -13.25
CA ASP A 374 -19.54 14.23 -14.18
C ASP A 374 -19.65 12.74 -13.83
N THR A 375 -20.87 12.29 -13.57
CA THR A 375 -21.14 10.88 -13.27
C THR A 375 -21.22 10.00 -14.52
N VAL A 376 -21.20 10.60 -15.71
CA VAL A 376 -21.35 9.94 -16.99
C VAL A 376 -20.02 9.89 -17.75
N ASP A 377 -19.55 8.66 -17.99
CA ASP A 377 -18.44 8.38 -18.91
C ASP A 377 -18.99 7.69 -20.16
N LYS A 378 -18.75 8.27 -21.34
CA LYS A 378 -19.25 7.77 -22.63
C LYS A 378 -18.86 6.33 -22.90
N LEU A 379 -17.60 5.95 -22.63
CA LEU A 379 -17.10 4.62 -22.90
C LEU A 379 -17.81 3.60 -22.01
N VAL A 380 -17.98 3.94 -20.72
CA VAL A 380 -18.71 3.10 -19.77
C VAL A 380 -20.17 2.97 -20.19
N TYR A 381 -20.85 4.09 -20.44
CA TYR A 381 -22.28 4.14 -20.78
C TYR A 381 -22.61 3.40 -22.08
N ASP A 382 -21.76 3.53 -23.11
CA ASP A 382 -21.88 2.76 -24.34
C ASP A 382 -21.76 1.26 -24.09
N ALA A 383 -20.81 0.84 -23.25
CA ALA A 383 -20.59 -0.57 -22.93
C ALA A 383 -21.78 -1.20 -22.18
N ILE A 384 -22.57 -0.38 -21.48
CA ILE A 384 -23.76 -0.81 -20.73
C ILE A 384 -25.08 -0.52 -21.46
N GLY A 385 -25.03 0.06 -22.67
CA GLY A 385 -26.21 0.33 -23.50
C GLY A 385 -27.06 1.52 -23.04
N PHE A 386 -26.50 2.42 -22.22
CA PHE A 386 -27.18 3.64 -21.77
C PHE A 386 -26.72 4.86 -22.60
N PRO A 387 -27.63 5.79 -22.93
CA PRO A 387 -27.23 7.04 -23.57
C PRO A 387 -26.38 7.87 -22.62
N ALA A 388 -25.26 8.39 -23.13
CA ALA A 388 -24.39 9.29 -22.38
C ALA A 388 -24.79 10.75 -22.64
N SER A 389 -25.22 11.43 -21.59
CA SER A 389 -25.40 12.88 -21.56
C SER A 389 -24.74 13.43 -20.31
N SER A 390 -24.03 14.55 -20.41
CA SER A 390 -23.31 15.11 -19.26
C SER A 390 -24.24 15.34 -18.07
N ASN A 391 -23.77 14.93 -16.89
CA ASN A 391 -24.49 15.05 -15.63
C ASN A 391 -23.52 15.46 -14.53
N VAL A 392 -23.16 16.75 -14.57
CA VAL A 392 -22.23 17.37 -13.63
C VAL A 392 -22.92 17.59 -12.29
N GLY A 393 -22.42 16.90 -11.26
CA GLY A 393 -22.77 17.13 -9.87
C GLY A 393 -21.77 18.07 -9.21
N HIS A 394 -22.27 18.91 -8.31
CA HIS A 394 -21.46 19.72 -7.42
C HIS A 394 -21.72 19.30 -5.98
N SER A 395 -20.66 19.07 -5.20
CA SER A 395 -20.76 18.90 -3.76
C SER A 395 -19.69 19.67 -3.01
N THR A 396 -20.05 20.09 -1.80
CA THR A 396 -19.13 20.63 -0.82
C THR A 396 -19.40 19.94 0.49
N ASP A 397 -18.38 19.28 1.02
CA ASP A 397 -18.41 18.57 2.29
C ASP A 397 -17.45 19.28 3.25
N GLN A 398 -17.92 19.61 4.44
CA GLN A 398 -17.14 20.29 5.49
C GLN A 398 -17.28 19.52 6.80
N GLU A 399 -16.17 19.28 7.50
CA GLU A 399 -16.15 18.68 8.84
C GLU A 399 -15.29 19.51 9.78
N ASN A 400 -15.84 19.80 10.96
CA ASN A 400 -15.08 20.28 12.11
C ASN A 400 -15.06 19.18 13.16
N ILE A 401 -13.86 18.77 13.59
CA ILE A 401 -13.67 17.69 14.56
C ILE A 401 -12.90 18.23 15.76
N PHE A 402 -13.47 18.05 16.94
CA PHE A 402 -12.75 18.24 18.20
C PHE A 402 -12.63 16.89 18.89
N SER A 403 -11.42 16.53 19.34
CA SER A 403 -11.20 15.33 20.15
C SER A 403 -10.30 15.60 21.34
N GLN A 404 -10.60 14.88 22.42
CA GLN A 404 -9.86 14.87 23.67
C GLN A 404 -9.63 13.42 24.10
N GLU A 405 -8.39 13.03 24.35
CA GLU A 405 -8.03 11.78 25.03
C GLU A 405 -7.26 12.12 26.31
N ILE A 406 -7.60 11.47 27.42
CA ILE A 406 -6.81 11.48 28.64
C ILE A 406 -6.54 10.02 29.01
N ARG A 407 -5.27 9.68 29.20
CA ARG A 407 -4.87 8.32 29.56
C ARG A 407 -3.77 8.31 30.61
N LEU A 408 -3.79 7.25 31.41
CA LEU A 408 -2.73 6.86 32.33
C LEU A 408 -2.13 5.56 31.84
N ASN A 409 -0.80 5.48 31.79
CA ASN A 409 -0.09 4.29 31.36
C ASN A 409 1.05 3.95 32.33
N SER A 410 1.37 2.66 32.44
CA SER A 410 2.62 2.21 33.03
C SER A 410 3.82 2.84 32.31
N LEU A 411 4.90 3.09 33.04
CA LEU A 411 6.15 3.58 32.46
C LEU A 411 6.74 2.58 31.45
N GLU A 412 7.54 3.08 30.51
CA GLU A 412 8.24 2.25 29.53
C GLU A 412 9.14 1.21 30.23
N GLY A 413 9.12 -0.04 29.72
CA GLY A 413 9.88 -1.14 30.31
C GLY A 413 9.27 -1.76 31.57
N ALA A 414 8.13 -1.26 32.09
CA ALA A 414 7.47 -1.86 33.23
C ALA A 414 7.11 -3.35 32.99
N PRO A 415 7.36 -4.27 33.95
CA PRO A 415 7.05 -5.69 33.78
C PRO A 415 5.57 -5.94 33.52
N VAL A 416 4.71 -5.27 34.27
CA VAL A 416 3.26 -5.23 34.06
C VAL A 416 2.93 -3.96 33.30
N ARG A 417 2.42 -4.14 32.08
CA ARG A 417 2.00 -3.03 31.21
C ARG A 417 0.52 -2.80 31.37
N TRP A 418 0.10 -1.56 31.51
CA TRP A 418 -1.30 -1.21 31.56
C TRP A 418 -1.55 0.18 31.02
N VAL A 419 -2.75 0.37 30.49
CA VAL A 419 -3.29 1.67 30.11
C VAL A 419 -4.76 1.75 30.53
N VAL A 420 -5.17 2.90 31.03
CA VAL A 420 -6.58 3.24 31.26
C VAL A 420 -6.82 4.65 30.76
N GLY A 421 -7.93 4.89 30.09
CA GLY A 421 -8.20 6.21 29.55
C GLY A 421 -9.65 6.44 29.20
N ALA A 422 -9.94 7.71 28.95
CA ALA A 422 -11.20 8.18 28.45
C ALA A 422 -10.97 9.06 27.22
N SER A 423 -11.88 9.00 26.27
CA SER A 423 -11.83 9.80 25.04
C SER A 423 -13.20 10.38 24.72
N ALA A 424 -13.23 11.60 24.23
CA ALA A 424 -14.42 12.25 23.68
C ALA A 424 -14.09 12.83 22.30
N MET A 425 -15.00 12.66 21.34
CA MET A 425 -14.89 13.24 20.02
C MET A 425 -16.24 13.81 19.60
N ARG A 426 -16.24 15.03 19.06
CA ARG A 426 -17.42 15.67 18.48
C ARG A 426 -17.10 16.12 17.06
N THR A 427 -17.95 15.72 16.12
CA THR A 427 -17.85 16.06 14.71
C THR A 427 -19.10 16.83 14.30
N ASN A 428 -18.90 17.99 13.67
CA ASN A 428 -19.95 18.76 13.02
C ASN A 428 -19.69 18.76 11.51
N GLY A 429 -20.49 17.99 10.77
CA GLY A 429 -20.40 17.84 9.33
C GLY A 429 -21.51 18.60 8.61
N ILE A 430 -21.19 19.27 7.51
CA ILE A 430 -22.17 19.88 6.61
C ILE A 430 -21.85 19.47 5.19
N ARG A 431 -22.88 19.03 4.46
CA ARG A 431 -22.79 18.71 3.05
C ARG A 431 -23.80 19.49 2.24
N TRP A 432 -23.33 20.18 1.21
CA TRP A 432 -24.16 20.69 0.13
C TRP A 432 -23.99 19.79 -1.08
N CYS A 433 -25.09 19.38 -1.70
CA CYS A 433 -25.04 18.60 -2.93
C CYS A 433 -26.11 19.06 -3.92
N SER A 434 -25.69 19.30 -5.16
CA SER A 434 -26.54 19.49 -6.33
C SER A 434 -26.14 18.46 -7.39
N SER A 435 -26.89 17.36 -7.48
CA SER A 435 -26.67 16.29 -8.44
C SER A 435 -27.97 15.51 -8.63
N THR A 436 -28.12 14.78 -9.74
CA THR A 436 -29.27 13.91 -9.96
C THR A 436 -29.42 12.80 -8.92
N GLN A 437 -28.33 12.43 -8.23
CA GLN A 437 -28.33 11.42 -7.17
C GLN A 437 -28.67 11.98 -5.78
N CYS A 438 -28.65 13.30 -5.62
CA CYS A 438 -28.82 13.95 -4.32
C CYS A 438 -30.27 14.34 -4.01
N ALA A 439 -31.13 14.48 -5.02
CA ALA A 439 -32.55 14.81 -4.86
C ALA A 439 -33.45 13.93 -5.73
N PRO A 440 -34.71 13.66 -5.31
CA PRO A 440 -35.64 12.85 -6.08
C PRO A 440 -36.14 13.59 -7.32
N PRO A 441 -36.55 12.86 -8.38
CA PRO A 441 -37.36 13.44 -9.44
C PRO A 441 -38.64 14.08 -8.88
N PRO A 442 -39.10 15.23 -9.42
CA PRO A 442 -38.55 15.98 -10.56
C PRO A 442 -37.43 16.97 -10.20
N TYR A 443 -36.95 17.00 -8.95
CA TYR A 443 -35.97 17.99 -8.44
C TYR A 443 -34.50 17.59 -8.65
N SER A 444 -34.25 16.42 -9.25
CA SER A 444 -32.91 15.88 -9.51
C SER A 444 -32.03 16.88 -10.27
N GLY A 445 -30.92 17.29 -9.66
CA GLY A 445 -29.96 18.24 -10.26
C GLY A 445 -30.39 19.71 -10.28
N SER A 446 -31.65 20.03 -9.92
CA SER A 446 -32.17 21.42 -9.90
C SER A 446 -32.30 22.02 -8.51
N VAL A 447 -32.20 21.20 -7.46
CA VAL A 447 -32.22 21.64 -6.06
C VAL A 447 -30.89 21.32 -5.39
N THR A 448 -30.41 22.23 -4.55
CA THR A 448 -29.28 21.94 -3.67
C THR A 448 -29.82 21.39 -2.35
N MET A 449 -29.45 20.15 -2.04
CA MET A 449 -29.70 19.53 -0.74
C MET A 449 -28.59 19.92 0.23
N LYS A 450 -28.98 20.27 1.46
CA LYS A 450 -28.07 20.49 2.59
C LYS A 450 -28.29 19.36 3.61
N SER A 451 -27.22 18.71 4.05
CA SER A 451 -27.26 17.71 5.13
C SER A 451 -26.32 18.15 6.25
N ASP A 452 -26.86 18.38 7.44
CA ASP A 452 -26.11 18.65 8.66
C ASP A 452 -26.03 17.36 9.49
N LEU A 453 -24.81 16.91 9.80
CA LEU A 453 -24.53 15.68 10.50
C LEU A 453 -23.71 15.95 11.76
N ASP A 454 -24.33 15.79 12.92
CA ASP A 454 -23.69 15.97 14.22
C ASP A 454 -23.44 14.61 14.86
N THR A 455 -22.18 14.34 15.21
CA THR A 455 -21.77 13.09 15.85
C THR A 455 -21.03 13.35 17.14
N THR A 456 -21.34 12.59 18.18
CA THR A 456 -20.61 12.57 19.46
C THR A 456 -20.25 11.13 19.81
N ASN A 457 -18.96 10.87 20.00
CA ASN A 457 -18.42 9.60 20.47
C ASN A 457 -17.77 9.81 21.85
N LEU A 458 -18.18 9.00 22.82
CA LEU A 458 -17.56 8.92 24.14
C LEU A 458 -17.02 7.52 24.34
N GLY A 459 -15.88 7.38 25.00
CA GLY A 459 -15.34 6.06 25.32
C GLY A 459 -14.53 6.02 26.60
N LEU A 460 -14.66 4.90 27.30
CA LEU A 460 -13.85 4.52 28.45
C LEU A 460 -13.18 3.19 28.13
N PHE A 461 -11.86 3.12 28.28
CA PHE A 461 -11.07 1.97 27.88
C PHE A 461 -9.98 1.63 28.88
N GLY A 462 -9.53 0.38 28.82
CA GLY A 462 -8.32 -0.06 29.47
C GLY A 462 -7.79 -1.37 28.88
N ASP A 463 -6.49 -1.57 29.04
CA ASP A 463 -5.78 -2.77 28.62
C ASP A 463 -4.67 -3.07 29.63
N ILE A 464 -4.48 -4.35 29.95
CA ILE A 464 -3.44 -4.80 30.85
C ILE A 464 -2.76 -6.04 30.27
N SER A 465 -1.45 -6.08 30.37
CA SER A 465 -0.59 -7.17 29.91
C SER A 465 0.35 -7.59 31.04
N ILE A 466 0.20 -8.84 31.51
CA ILE A 466 0.83 -9.35 32.71
C ILE A 466 1.64 -10.62 32.38
N PRO A 467 2.94 -10.65 32.69
CA PRO A 467 3.70 -11.90 32.70
C PRO A 467 3.31 -12.71 33.96
N PHE A 468 2.37 -13.65 33.83
CA PHE A 468 1.82 -14.38 34.98
C PHE A 468 2.61 -15.66 35.36
N ALA A 469 3.46 -16.14 34.46
CA ALA A 469 4.36 -17.27 34.70
C ALA A 469 5.64 -17.11 33.87
N ASN A 470 6.65 -17.95 34.14
CA ASN A 470 7.87 -17.96 33.34
C ASN A 470 7.52 -18.16 31.87
N ARG A 471 7.90 -17.20 31.01
CA ARG A 471 7.68 -17.18 29.55
C ARG A 471 6.24 -16.95 29.08
N TRP A 472 5.25 -16.86 29.98
CA TRP A 472 3.86 -16.63 29.60
C TRP A 472 3.45 -15.18 29.88
N GLU A 473 2.86 -14.52 28.88
CA GLU A 473 2.21 -13.22 29.03
C GLU A 473 0.73 -13.34 28.63
N PHE A 474 -0.13 -12.81 29.48
CA PHE A 474 -1.57 -12.69 29.24
C PHE A 474 -1.94 -11.22 29.10
N SER A 475 -2.69 -10.89 28.06
CA SER A 475 -3.23 -9.55 27.83
C SER A 475 -4.75 -9.58 27.76
N ILE A 476 -5.38 -8.61 28.41
CA ILE A 476 -6.83 -8.41 28.34
C ILE A 476 -7.13 -6.91 28.30
N GLY A 477 -8.06 -6.53 27.44
CA GLY A 477 -8.51 -5.16 27.32
C GLY A 477 -9.97 -5.05 26.96
N GLY A 478 -10.58 -3.94 27.35
CA GLY A 478 -11.98 -3.66 27.09
C GLY A 478 -12.23 -2.17 26.89
N ARG A 479 -13.26 -1.85 26.11
CA ARG A 479 -13.76 -0.49 25.92
C ARG A 479 -15.27 -0.48 25.81
N VAL A 480 -15.90 0.47 26.48
CA VAL A 480 -17.30 0.84 26.26
C VAL A 480 -17.32 2.15 25.52
N SER A 481 -17.92 2.16 24.32
CA SER A 481 -18.12 3.38 23.53
C SER A 481 -19.60 3.71 23.45
N HIS A 482 -19.95 5.00 23.50
CA HIS A 482 -21.30 5.50 23.30
C HIS A 482 -21.30 6.51 22.15
N ASP A 483 -22.11 6.21 21.14
CA ASP A 483 -22.25 7.03 19.94
C ASP A 483 -23.63 7.66 19.92
N ASN A 484 -23.68 8.94 19.57
CA ASN A 484 -24.90 9.65 19.22
C ASN A 484 -24.71 10.35 17.87
N ILE A 485 -25.63 10.12 16.93
CA ILE A 485 -25.58 10.63 15.57
C ILE A 485 -26.92 11.27 15.23
N GLU A 486 -26.90 12.52 14.81
CA GLU A 486 -28.06 13.30 14.40
C GLU A 486 -27.88 13.82 12.98
N MET A 487 -28.85 13.53 12.10
CA MET A 487 -28.90 13.98 10.73
C MET A 487 -30.08 14.93 10.55
N LYS A 488 -29.82 16.12 10.01
CA LYS A 488 -30.83 17.07 9.53
C LYS A 488 -30.63 17.30 8.05
N GLN A 489 -31.70 17.31 7.28
CA GLN A 489 -31.65 17.56 5.85
C GLN A 489 -32.62 18.67 5.47
N ASP A 490 -32.13 19.59 4.65
CA ASP A 490 -32.84 20.76 4.13
C ASP A 490 -32.56 20.93 2.64
N ASN A 491 -33.25 21.88 2.00
CA ASN A 491 -33.11 22.14 0.58
C ASN A 491 -33.25 23.62 0.21
N SER A 492 -32.61 24.03 -0.88
CA SER A 492 -32.58 25.43 -1.34
C SER A 492 -33.93 26.01 -1.77
N LEU A 493 -34.96 25.17 -1.95
CA LEU A 493 -36.31 25.59 -2.33
C LEU A 493 -37.28 25.65 -1.14
N GLY A 494 -36.86 25.27 0.07
CA GLY A 494 -37.70 25.24 1.26
C GLY A 494 -38.86 24.23 1.19
N LEU A 495 -38.71 23.17 0.39
CA LEU A 495 -39.74 22.14 0.22
C LEU A 495 -39.85 21.28 1.48
N ALA A 496 -40.99 21.37 2.18
CA ALA A 496 -41.21 20.63 3.43
C ALA A 496 -41.13 19.10 3.25
N SER A 497 -41.51 18.56 2.09
CA SER A 497 -41.42 17.12 1.80
C SER A 497 -39.99 16.59 1.69
N LEU A 498 -39.00 17.48 1.47
CA LEU A 498 -37.57 17.16 1.38
C LEU A 498 -36.79 17.73 2.57
N THR A 499 -37.47 18.15 3.64
CA THR A 499 -36.85 18.63 4.88
C THR A 499 -37.20 17.70 6.02
N GLY A 500 -36.22 17.25 6.80
CA GLY A 500 -36.47 16.35 7.91
C GLY A 500 -35.26 16.16 8.83
N SER A 501 -35.46 15.41 9.90
CA SER A 501 -34.38 15.06 10.82
C SER A 501 -34.56 13.65 11.38
N ASN A 502 -33.45 13.02 11.75
CA ASN A 502 -33.43 11.73 12.43
C ASN A 502 -32.22 11.66 13.37
N SER A 503 -32.36 11.01 14.51
CA SER A 503 -31.27 10.83 15.47
C SER A 503 -31.26 9.40 16.01
N THR A 504 -30.07 8.92 16.33
CA THR A 504 -29.89 7.60 16.93
C THR A 504 -28.72 7.61 17.88
N SER A 505 -28.80 6.78 18.92
CA SER A 505 -27.68 6.53 19.82
C SER A 505 -27.54 5.04 20.12
N GLN A 506 -26.31 4.62 20.40
CA GLN A 506 -26.01 3.22 20.73
C GLN A 506 -24.71 3.10 21.52
N THR A 507 -24.67 2.11 22.40
CA THR A 507 -23.49 1.76 23.19
C THR A 507 -22.90 0.44 22.72
N TYR A 508 -21.58 0.39 22.55
CA TYR A 508 -20.84 -0.77 22.04
C TYR A 508 -19.73 -1.19 23.00
N PRO A 509 -19.79 -2.43 23.54
CA PRO A 509 -18.65 -3.04 24.19
C PRO A 509 -17.73 -3.70 23.16
N THR A 510 -16.46 -3.33 23.20
CA THR A 510 -15.36 -3.98 22.46
C THR A 510 -14.32 -4.48 23.44
N GLY A 511 -13.47 -5.40 22.99
CA GLY A 511 -12.46 -5.97 23.85
C GLY A 511 -11.55 -6.95 23.11
N ARG A 512 -10.46 -7.31 23.77
CA ARG A 512 -9.50 -8.28 23.27
C ARG A 512 -8.94 -9.12 24.41
N VAL A 513 -8.54 -10.33 24.08
CA VAL A 513 -7.76 -11.23 24.93
C VAL A 513 -6.65 -11.82 24.10
N ALA A 514 -5.43 -11.84 24.62
CA ALA A 514 -4.29 -12.50 23.99
C ALA A 514 -3.50 -13.30 25.02
N LEU A 515 -2.95 -14.44 24.58
CA LEU A 515 -2.04 -15.26 25.35
C LEU A 515 -0.79 -15.50 24.50
N SER A 516 0.38 -15.24 25.05
CA SER A 516 1.66 -15.43 24.37
C SER A 516 2.61 -16.29 25.20
N TYR A 517 3.43 -17.06 24.48
CA TYR A 517 4.46 -17.92 25.03
C TYR A 517 5.79 -17.63 24.37
N LYS A 518 6.78 -17.23 25.16
CA LYS A 518 8.15 -16.97 24.73
C LYS A 518 8.96 -18.27 24.79
N TRP A 519 9.19 -18.90 23.64
CA TRP A 519 10.03 -20.11 23.55
C TRP A 519 11.48 -19.79 23.93
N THR A 520 11.96 -18.63 23.48
CA THR A 520 13.23 -17.99 23.82
C THR A 520 13.00 -16.48 23.97
N ASN A 521 14.05 -15.69 24.22
CA ASN A 521 13.95 -14.22 24.21
C ASN A 521 13.68 -13.64 22.80
N ASP A 522 13.83 -14.46 21.76
CA ASP A 522 13.75 -14.02 20.38
C ASP A 522 12.62 -14.69 19.59
N ILE A 523 12.02 -15.77 20.12
CA ILE A 523 10.95 -16.52 19.47
C ILE A 523 9.75 -16.58 20.40
N GLN A 524 8.60 -16.10 19.93
CA GLN A 524 7.33 -16.22 20.63
C GLN A 524 6.20 -16.67 19.72
N SER A 525 5.19 -17.29 20.32
CA SER A 525 3.92 -17.59 19.67
C SER A 525 2.78 -16.99 20.48
N TYR A 526 1.70 -16.63 19.82
CA TYR A 526 0.53 -16.07 20.47
C TYR A 526 -0.77 -16.55 19.84
N VAL A 527 -1.83 -16.44 20.63
CA VAL A 527 -3.22 -16.57 20.19
C VAL A 527 -3.99 -15.36 20.71
N SER A 528 -4.93 -14.86 19.93
CA SER A 528 -5.78 -13.74 20.33
C SER A 528 -7.19 -13.85 19.81
N VAL A 529 -8.11 -13.24 20.56
CA VAL A 529 -9.50 -13.03 20.16
C VAL A 529 -9.84 -11.58 20.41
N ALA A 530 -10.38 -10.91 19.40
CA ALA A 530 -10.74 -9.50 19.49
C ALA A 530 -12.14 -9.25 18.90
N ARG A 531 -12.84 -8.29 19.50
CA ARG A 531 -14.14 -7.82 19.05
C ARG A 531 -14.04 -6.35 18.65
N GLY A 532 -14.43 -6.04 17.41
CA GLY A 532 -14.52 -4.68 16.89
C GLY A 532 -15.95 -4.25 16.58
N HIS A 533 -16.12 -2.95 16.35
CA HIS A 533 -17.34 -2.39 15.78
C HIS A 533 -17.01 -1.23 14.82
N ALA A 534 -17.92 -0.97 13.90
CA ALA A 534 -18.02 0.32 13.19
C ALA A 534 -19.41 0.89 13.47
N SER A 535 -19.48 2.21 13.63
CA SER A 535 -20.69 2.93 14.05
C SER A 535 -21.81 2.83 13.00
N ARG A 536 -23.01 3.26 13.38
CA ARG A 536 -24.15 3.33 12.45
C ARG A 536 -23.89 4.41 11.42
N VAL A 537 -24.32 4.18 10.19
CA VAL A 537 -24.01 5.08 9.07
C VAL A 537 -25.29 5.52 8.38
N TYR A 538 -25.46 6.83 8.18
CA TYR A 538 -26.48 7.33 7.26
C TYR A 538 -26.01 7.15 5.79
N PRO A 539 -26.90 6.74 4.88
CA PRO A 539 -26.56 6.65 3.46
C PRO A 539 -26.13 7.99 2.88
N LEU A 540 -25.02 8.02 2.13
CA LEU A 540 -24.52 9.25 1.48
C LEU A 540 -25.53 9.83 0.46
N PHE A 541 -26.26 8.98 -0.24
CA PHE A 541 -27.25 9.38 -1.26
C PHE A 541 -28.67 9.03 -0.83
N SER A 542 -29.12 9.68 0.26
CA SER A 542 -30.53 9.68 0.67
C SER A 542 -31.04 11.10 0.87
N TYR A 543 -32.33 11.27 0.65
CA TYR A 543 -33.06 12.50 0.87
C TYR A 543 -34.35 12.17 1.63
N PRO A 544 -34.94 13.13 2.34
CA PRO A 544 -36.21 12.91 3.03
C PRO A 544 -37.33 12.63 2.02
N VAL A 545 -38.28 11.79 2.41
CA VAL A 545 -39.54 11.57 1.68
C VAL A 545 -40.68 11.90 2.62
N ASP A 546 -41.51 12.86 2.22
CA ASP A 546 -42.59 13.42 3.05
C ASP A 546 -42.10 13.89 4.44
N GLY A 547 -40.89 14.45 4.45
CA GLY A 547 -40.22 14.97 5.65
C GLY A 547 -39.58 13.90 6.55
N VAL A 548 -39.58 12.64 6.12
CA VAL A 548 -38.98 11.53 6.87
C VAL A 548 -37.56 11.26 6.35
N VAL A 549 -36.55 11.48 7.21
CA VAL A 549 -35.16 11.07 6.96
C VAL A 549 -35.01 9.57 7.22
N ALA A 550 -34.42 8.84 6.27
CA ALA A 550 -34.21 7.40 6.36
C ALA A 550 -33.41 7.01 7.62
N ASN A 551 -33.73 5.84 8.19
CA ASN A 551 -32.98 5.31 9.32
C ASN A 551 -31.53 4.98 8.91
N PRO A 552 -30.55 5.17 9.81
CA PRO A 552 -29.18 4.79 9.53
C PRO A 552 -29.04 3.27 9.46
N TYR A 553 -28.08 2.80 8.67
CA TYR A 553 -27.71 1.40 8.62
C TYR A 553 -27.26 0.90 10.01
N PRO A 554 -27.52 -0.38 10.34
CA PRO A 554 -27.07 -0.93 11.60
C PRO A 554 -25.55 -0.88 11.70
N ALA A 555 -25.04 -0.81 12.94
CA ALA A 555 -23.62 -0.90 13.21
C ALA A 555 -23.05 -2.24 12.75
N ALA A 556 -21.84 -2.21 12.20
CA ALA A 556 -21.10 -3.42 11.86
C ALA A 556 -20.38 -3.95 13.10
N LEU A 557 -20.43 -5.26 13.31
CA LEU A 557 -19.79 -5.94 14.43
C LEU A 557 -18.90 -7.06 13.91
N GLY A 558 -17.73 -7.25 14.52
CA GLY A 558 -16.79 -8.26 14.05
C GLY A 558 -16.08 -8.98 15.19
N TRP A 559 -15.91 -10.28 15.01
CA TRP A 559 -15.00 -11.10 15.83
C TRP A 559 -13.83 -11.58 14.98
N THR A 560 -12.64 -11.49 15.55
CA THR A 560 -11.41 -12.00 14.94
C THR A 560 -10.75 -12.98 15.88
N TYR A 561 -10.35 -14.11 15.33
CA TYR A 561 -9.55 -15.14 15.96
C TYR A 561 -8.21 -15.21 15.24
N GLU A 562 -7.11 -15.13 15.96
CA GLU A 562 -5.77 -15.11 15.38
C GLU A 562 -4.82 -16.02 16.15
N ALA A 563 -3.90 -16.64 15.43
CA ALA A 563 -2.73 -17.30 15.98
C ALA A 563 -1.50 -16.90 15.17
N GLY A 564 -0.39 -16.63 15.85
CA GLY A 564 0.82 -16.16 15.18
C GLY A 564 2.12 -16.51 15.88
N VAL A 565 3.21 -16.30 15.16
CA VAL A 565 4.59 -16.50 15.60
C VAL A 565 5.41 -15.28 15.21
N LYS A 566 6.27 -14.83 16.11
CA LYS A 566 7.30 -13.83 15.88
C LYS A 566 8.65 -14.42 16.22
N ALA A 567 9.62 -14.26 15.33
CA ALA A 567 10.94 -14.84 15.47
C ALA A 567 12.01 -13.85 15.01
N ASP A 568 12.96 -13.57 15.89
CA ASP A 568 14.18 -12.86 15.60
C ASP A 568 15.36 -13.84 15.64
N LEU A 569 16.00 -14.07 14.50
CA LEU A 569 16.90 -15.19 14.28
C LEU A 569 18.26 -14.72 13.79
N LEU A 570 19.24 -15.63 13.82
CA LEU A 570 20.59 -15.42 13.28
C LEU A 570 21.30 -14.20 13.91
N SER A 571 21.18 -14.06 15.24
CA SER A 571 21.73 -12.92 15.99
C SER A 571 21.18 -11.58 15.48
N HIS A 572 19.85 -11.47 15.42
CA HIS A 572 19.13 -10.28 14.97
C HIS A 572 19.34 -9.92 13.49
N ARG A 573 19.62 -10.91 12.64
CA ARG A 573 19.81 -10.69 11.19
C ARG A 573 18.62 -11.13 10.36
N LEU A 574 17.68 -11.89 10.92
CA LEU A 574 16.50 -12.37 10.23
C LEU A 574 15.30 -12.29 11.16
N GLN A 575 14.37 -11.41 10.86
CA GLN A 575 13.10 -11.31 11.53
C GLN A 575 12.01 -11.95 10.67
N ILE A 576 11.16 -12.78 11.27
CA ILE A 576 10.02 -13.43 10.62
C ILE A 576 8.78 -13.24 11.49
N ASP A 577 7.72 -12.75 10.88
CA ASP A 577 6.40 -12.61 11.48
C ASP A 577 5.39 -13.39 10.65
N ALA A 578 4.64 -14.30 11.27
CA ALA A 578 3.64 -15.12 10.57
C ALA A 578 2.35 -15.23 11.40
N SER A 579 1.19 -15.16 10.76
CA SER A 579 -0.10 -15.30 11.42
C SER A 579 -1.15 -15.94 10.53
N VAL A 580 -2.09 -16.65 11.14
CA VAL A 580 -3.34 -17.13 10.54
C VAL A 580 -4.52 -16.50 11.26
N TYR A 581 -5.59 -16.19 10.54
CA TYR A 581 -6.74 -15.51 11.13
C TYR A 581 -8.08 -15.96 10.51
N HIS A 582 -9.14 -15.73 11.29
CA HIS A 582 -10.53 -15.87 10.88
C HIS A 582 -11.36 -14.71 11.41
N ASN A 583 -12.11 -14.05 10.53
CA ASN A 583 -13.00 -12.93 10.83
C ASN A 583 -14.46 -13.33 10.53
N ASP A 584 -15.37 -13.04 11.46
CA ASP A 584 -16.82 -13.13 11.26
C ASP A 584 -17.42 -11.73 11.45
N ILE A 585 -17.86 -11.13 10.34
CA ILE A 585 -18.39 -9.76 10.28
C ILE A 585 -19.90 -9.80 10.06
N LYS A 586 -20.61 -9.07 10.91
CA LYS A 586 -22.05 -8.84 10.85
C LYS A 586 -22.35 -7.43 10.40
N ASN A 587 -23.31 -7.29 9.48
CA ASN A 587 -23.77 -6.02 8.92
C ASN A 587 -22.65 -5.14 8.35
N GLY A 588 -21.64 -5.72 7.70
CA GLY A 588 -20.59 -4.92 7.07
C GLY A 588 -21.14 -4.12 5.88
N VAL A 589 -20.77 -2.85 5.79
CA VAL A 589 -21.28 -1.93 4.75
C VAL A 589 -20.72 -2.32 3.38
N MET A 590 -21.59 -2.40 2.37
CA MET A 590 -21.27 -2.78 0.99
C MET A 590 -21.97 -1.89 -0.03
N SER A 591 -21.25 -1.43 -1.05
CA SER A 591 -21.84 -0.82 -2.24
C SER A 591 -22.09 -1.82 -3.35
N TYR A 592 -23.19 -1.64 -4.08
CA TYR A 592 -23.53 -2.41 -5.27
C TYR A 592 -24.05 -1.48 -6.37
N LEU A 593 -23.91 -1.88 -7.63
CA LEU A 593 -24.50 -1.16 -8.76
C LEU A 593 -25.96 -1.57 -8.91
N ASP A 594 -26.87 -0.60 -8.87
CA ASP A 594 -28.29 -0.78 -9.22
C ASP A 594 -28.48 -0.55 -10.73
N PRO A 595 -28.69 -1.61 -11.53
CA PRO A 595 -28.81 -1.48 -12.98
C PRO A 595 -30.08 -0.74 -13.41
N SER A 596 -31.10 -0.65 -12.55
CA SER A 596 -32.33 0.08 -12.87
C SER A 596 -32.12 1.60 -12.81
N LEU A 597 -31.20 2.05 -11.97
CA LEU A 597 -30.88 3.47 -11.76
C LEU A 597 -29.55 3.89 -12.40
N GLY A 598 -28.75 2.93 -12.87
CA GLY A 598 -27.40 3.19 -13.38
C GLY A 598 -26.47 3.79 -12.32
N ALA A 599 -26.71 3.53 -11.03
CA ALA A 599 -26.04 4.20 -9.92
C ALA A 599 -25.62 3.21 -8.81
N PHE A 600 -24.57 3.55 -8.06
CA PHE A 600 -24.15 2.78 -6.89
C PHE A 600 -25.06 3.09 -5.68
N ARG A 601 -25.43 2.04 -4.95
CA ARG A 601 -26.20 2.11 -3.70
C ARG A 601 -25.45 1.40 -2.58
N THR A 602 -25.74 1.77 -1.35
CA THR A 602 -25.16 1.16 -0.15
C THR A 602 -26.15 0.19 0.49
N THR A 603 -25.63 -0.88 1.07
CA THR A 603 -26.36 -1.88 1.87
C THR A 603 -25.44 -2.41 2.98
N TYR A 604 -25.94 -3.35 3.78
CA TYR A 604 -25.14 -4.10 4.74
C TYR A 604 -25.22 -5.60 4.44
N GLN A 605 -24.18 -6.33 4.78
CA GLN A 605 -23.98 -7.73 4.38
C GLN A 605 -23.14 -8.44 5.45
N ASP A 606 -23.54 -9.64 5.89
CA ASP A 606 -22.62 -10.46 6.67
C ASP A 606 -21.57 -11.06 5.75
N TYR A 607 -20.34 -11.18 6.23
CA TYR A 607 -19.29 -11.88 5.52
C TYR A 607 -18.24 -12.44 6.47
N LYS A 608 -17.51 -13.44 5.97
CA LYS A 608 -16.40 -14.06 6.69
C LYS A 608 -15.14 -13.94 5.87
N THR A 609 -14.01 -13.70 6.53
CA THR A 609 -12.70 -13.72 5.87
C THR A 609 -11.73 -14.60 6.64
N SER A 610 -10.93 -15.39 5.95
CA SER A 610 -9.90 -16.24 6.56
C SER A 610 -8.63 -16.16 5.74
N GLY A 611 -7.47 -16.26 6.39
CA GLY A 611 -6.23 -16.06 5.66
C GLY A 611 -4.98 -16.40 6.46
N PHE A 612 -3.85 -16.25 5.79
CA PHE A 612 -2.54 -16.24 6.42
C PHE A 612 -1.72 -15.05 5.94
N GLU A 613 -0.76 -14.66 6.76
CA GLU A 613 0.18 -13.57 6.54
C GLU A 613 1.57 -14.07 6.93
N LEU A 614 2.57 -13.75 6.11
CA LEU A 614 3.98 -14.00 6.37
C LEU A 614 4.76 -12.76 5.98
N GLN A 615 5.65 -12.29 6.85
CA GLN A 615 6.60 -11.22 6.57
C GLN A 615 7.98 -11.62 7.04
N ALA A 616 8.98 -11.17 6.30
CA ALA A 616 10.37 -11.37 6.66
C ALA A 616 11.20 -10.11 6.40
N ARG A 617 12.17 -9.86 7.27
CA ARG A 617 13.24 -8.86 7.08
C ARG A 617 14.57 -9.54 7.35
N ALA A 618 15.53 -9.42 6.44
CA ALA A 618 16.81 -10.09 6.52
C ALA A 618 17.95 -9.14 6.18
N LEU A 619 18.99 -9.09 7.02
CA LEU A 619 20.25 -8.42 6.75
C LEU A 619 21.30 -9.46 6.33
N ILE A 620 21.43 -9.67 5.02
CA ILE A 620 22.21 -10.75 4.41
C ILE A 620 23.72 -10.45 4.44
N ALA A 621 24.08 -9.19 4.30
CA ALA A 621 25.44 -8.69 4.48
C ALA A 621 25.36 -7.22 4.91
N GLU A 622 26.49 -6.66 5.30
CA GLU A 622 26.58 -5.23 5.55
C GLU A 622 26.09 -4.44 4.33
N GLY A 623 25.11 -3.58 4.54
CA GLY A 623 24.42 -2.84 3.49
C GLY A 623 23.45 -3.64 2.62
N LEU A 624 23.41 -4.97 2.66
CA LEU A 624 22.45 -5.77 1.88
C LEU A 624 21.30 -6.27 2.75
N SER A 625 20.12 -5.69 2.57
CA SER A 625 18.90 -6.08 3.27
C SER A 625 17.80 -6.50 2.30
N PHE A 626 16.97 -7.45 2.72
CA PHE A 626 15.75 -7.87 2.04
C PHE A 626 14.58 -7.72 2.98
N SER A 627 13.44 -7.30 2.46
CA SER A 627 12.17 -7.35 3.16
C SER A 627 11.09 -7.83 2.20
N GLY A 628 10.09 -8.52 2.71
CA GLY A 628 9.00 -9.00 1.87
C GLY A 628 7.88 -9.58 2.70
N GLY A 629 6.73 -9.74 2.05
CA GLY A 629 5.58 -10.35 2.67
C GLY A 629 4.69 -11.08 1.66
N VAL A 630 4.00 -12.10 2.16
CA VAL A 630 3.00 -12.86 1.41
C VAL A 630 1.74 -12.92 2.26
N GLY A 631 0.60 -12.67 1.64
CA GLY A 631 -0.71 -12.77 2.26
C GLY A 631 -1.67 -13.54 1.37
N TYR A 632 -2.50 -14.37 1.99
CA TYR A 632 -3.62 -15.04 1.34
C TYR A 632 -4.91 -14.70 2.08
N ILE A 633 -5.97 -14.37 1.34
CA ILE A 633 -7.30 -14.10 1.87
C ILE A 633 -8.33 -14.89 1.08
N HIS A 634 -9.18 -15.59 1.80
CA HIS A 634 -10.44 -16.15 1.31
C HIS A 634 -11.61 -15.40 1.95
N SER A 635 -12.64 -15.06 1.18
CA SER A 635 -13.80 -14.30 1.66
C SER A 635 -15.10 -14.92 1.18
N GLU A 636 -16.07 -15.01 2.09
CA GLU A 636 -17.40 -15.59 1.84
C GLU A 636 -18.48 -14.61 2.27
N LEU A 637 -19.42 -14.30 1.37
CA LEU A 637 -20.58 -13.47 1.67
C LEU A 637 -21.71 -14.33 2.25
N GLY A 638 -22.35 -13.81 3.30
CA GLY A 638 -23.56 -14.38 3.91
C GLY A 638 -24.81 -14.21 3.04
N ALA A 639 -25.96 -14.69 3.55
CA ALA A 639 -27.22 -14.65 2.82
C ALA A 639 -28.05 -13.37 3.03
N ASN A 640 -27.71 -12.52 4.00
CA ASN A 640 -28.41 -11.29 4.34
C ASN A 640 -27.81 -10.07 3.62
N GLY A 641 -28.62 -9.16 3.10
CA GLY A 641 -28.13 -7.96 2.43
C GLY A 641 -28.51 -7.91 0.97
N ALA A 642 -27.63 -7.39 0.10
CA ALA A 642 -27.85 -7.45 -1.35
C ALA A 642 -27.86 -8.92 -1.79
N ALA A 643 -29.04 -9.52 -1.87
CA ALA A 643 -29.22 -10.76 -2.57
C ALA A 643 -28.65 -10.55 -3.98
N PRO A 644 -27.66 -11.35 -4.45
CA PRO A 644 -27.39 -11.39 -5.87
C PRO A 644 -28.73 -11.79 -6.47
N ALA A 645 -29.34 -10.88 -7.22
CA ALA A 645 -30.58 -11.19 -7.89
C ALA A 645 -30.28 -12.34 -8.84
N ARG A 646 -30.56 -13.57 -8.41
CA ARG A 646 -30.73 -14.71 -9.30
C ARG A 646 -32.01 -14.42 -10.09
N SER A 647 -31.91 -13.53 -11.06
CA SER A 647 -32.89 -13.47 -12.13
C SER A 647 -32.66 -14.73 -12.95
N GLY A 648 -33.56 -15.70 -12.78
CA GLY A 648 -33.69 -16.79 -13.72
C GLY A 648 -34.14 -16.23 -15.07
N ARG A 649 -33.19 -15.88 -15.94
CA ARG A 649 -33.36 -15.84 -17.39
C ARG A 649 -31.99 -15.91 -18.07
N ASN A 650 -31.82 -16.97 -18.87
CA ASN A 650 -30.64 -17.25 -19.69
C ASN A 650 -30.54 -16.33 -20.93
N ASP A 651 -30.85 -15.04 -20.82
CA ASP A 651 -30.73 -14.11 -21.95
C ASP A 651 -29.91 -12.87 -21.50
N GLY A 652 -28.81 -12.61 -22.21
CA GLY A 652 -27.73 -11.68 -21.82
C GLY A 652 -28.12 -10.22 -21.64
N GLY A 653 -28.68 -9.87 -20.48
CA GLY A 653 -28.87 -8.50 -19.99
C GLY A 653 -28.43 -8.35 -18.53
N MET A 654 -27.74 -7.25 -18.24
CA MET A 654 -27.00 -6.95 -17.01
C MET A 654 -27.71 -7.33 -15.69
N GLY A 655 -27.17 -8.34 -15.01
CA GLY A 655 -27.49 -8.65 -13.62
C GLY A 655 -26.70 -7.77 -12.64
N SER A 656 -27.31 -7.41 -11.51
CA SER A 656 -26.62 -6.75 -10.40
C SER A 656 -25.53 -7.66 -9.85
N VAL A 657 -24.27 -7.24 -9.99
CA VAL A 657 -23.12 -7.95 -9.43
C VAL A 657 -22.87 -7.43 -8.02
N ALA A 658 -23.42 -8.10 -7.02
CA ALA A 658 -22.94 -8.00 -5.65
C ALA A 658 -21.63 -8.81 -5.56
N GLY A 659 -20.51 -8.17 -5.91
CA GLY A 659 -19.19 -8.72 -5.68
C GLY A 659 -18.60 -8.05 -4.45
N ALA A 660 -18.08 -8.83 -3.49
CA ALA A 660 -17.02 -8.31 -2.63
C ALA A 660 -15.94 -7.75 -3.57
N TYR A 661 -15.48 -6.53 -3.34
CA TYR A 661 -14.41 -5.93 -4.14
C TYR A 661 -13.31 -6.97 -4.35
N ASN A 662 -12.81 -7.08 -5.58
CA ASN A 662 -11.79 -8.05 -6.01
C ASN A 662 -10.51 -7.89 -5.18
N ALA A 663 -10.51 -8.42 -3.95
CA ALA A 663 -9.29 -8.65 -3.23
C ALA A 663 -8.59 -9.79 -3.95
N PRO A 664 -7.38 -9.60 -4.51
CA PRO A 664 -6.61 -10.74 -4.99
C PRO A 664 -6.48 -11.73 -3.84
N ALA A 665 -6.94 -12.96 -4.06
CA ALA A 665 -6.91 -14.00 -3.05
C ALA A 665 -5.48 -14.28 -2.55
N LEU A 666 -4.46 -13.95 -3.37
CA LEU A 666 -3.06 -14.02 -3.03
C LEU A 666 -2.38 -12.68 -3.35
N GLY A 667 -1.71 -12.09 -2.36
CA GLY A 667 -0.83 -10.94 -2.52
C GLY A 667 0.60 -11.31 -2.10
N ALA A 668 1.60 -10.84 -2.85
CA ALA A 668 3.00 -11.00 -2.50
C ALA A 668 3.77 -9.73 -2.84
N SER A 669 4.66 -9.31 -1.95
CA SER A 669 5.59 -8.21 -2.16
C SER A 669 7.00 -8.60 -1.73
N LEU A 670 7.98 -8.12 -2.49
CA LEU A 670 9.40 -8.36 -2.24
C LEU A 670 10.17 -7.08 -2.54
N CYS A 671 10.97 -6.62 -1.57
CA CYS A 671 11.86 -5.48 -1.68
C CYS A 671 13.30 -5.91 -1.35
N ALA A 672 14.26 -5.46 -2.15
CA ALA A 672 15.68 -5.73 -1.96
C ALA A 672 16.46 -4.41 -1.97
N GLY A 673 17.19 -4.13 -0.88
CA GLY A 673 18.01 -2.94 -0.73
C GLY A 673 19.49 -3.28 -0.68
N ILE A 674 20.29 -2.69 -1.58
CA ILE A 674 21.76 -2.73 -1.53
C ILE A 674 22.26 -1.32 -1.19
N ARG A 675 22.85 -1.16 -0.02
CA ARG A 675 23.56 0.04 0.44
C ARG A 675 25.05 -0.19 0.18
N GLN A 676 25.57 0.42 -0.89
CA GLN A 676 27.02 0.58 -1.02
C GLN A 676 27.42 1.87 -0.30
N THR A 677 28.07 1.75 0.84
CA THR A 677 28.71 2.88 1.50
C THR A 677 29.89 3.32 0.63
N VAL A 678 29.67 4.27 -0.27
CA VAL A 678 30.78 5.04 -0.83
C VAL A 678 31.06 6.15 0.16
N GLU A 679 31.80 5.84 1.23
CA GLU A 679 32.31 6.88 2.12
C GLU A 679 33.27 7.76 1.32
N ARG A 680 32.78 8.92 0.89
CA ARG A 680 33.62 10.10 0.76
C ARG A 680 33.24 11.02 1.91
N PRO A 681 34.06 11.13 2.97
CA PRO A 681 33.86 12.18 3.94
C PRO A 681 34.08 13.52 3.22
N LEU A 682 32.99 14.23 2.93
CA LEU A 682 33.01 15.65 2.66
C LEU A 682 33.11 16.35 4.03
N GLN A 683 34.31 16.34 4.60
CA GLN A 683 34.63 17.31 5.64
C GLN A 683 34.79 18.67 4.97
N ALA A 684 33.91 19.59 5.38
CA ALA A 684 34.00 20.99 5.06
C ALA A 684 35.29 21.59 5.66
N THR A 685 36.33 21.75 4.85
CA THR A 685 37.28 22.85 5.00
C THR A 685 37.70 23.30 3.59
N GLY A 686 37.59 24.60 3.34
CA GLY A 686 37.86 25.19 2.04
C GLY A 686 39.33 25.07 1.65
N GLN A 687 39.61 24.37 0.56
CA GLN A 687 40.66 24.69 -0.39
C GLN A 687 40.42 23.89 -1.68
N SER A 688 40.29 24.59 -2.78
CA SER A 688 40.21 24.03 -4.13
C SER A 688 41.54 23.35 -4.49
N VAL A 689 41.58 22.02 -4.45
CA VAL A 689 42.65 21.26 -5.12
C VAL A 689 42.05 20.51 -6.30
N ALA A 690 42.29 21.06 -7.50
CA ALA A 690 42.04 20.38 -8.75
C ALA A 690 42.88 19.10 -8.80
N CYS A 691 42.23 17.93 -8.70
CA CYS A 691 42.90 16.63 -8.80
C CYS A 691 43.27 16.37 -10.27
N ARG A 692 44.49 16.75 -10.69
CA ARG A 692 45.16 16.12 -11.83
C ARG A 692 45.48 14.68 -11.42
N ARG A 693 44.87 13.71 -12.09
CA ARG A 693 45.29 12.30 -12.01
C ARG A 693 46.75 12.20 -12.47
N ASP A 694 47.63 11.65 -11.63
CA ASP A 694 48.96 11.21 -12.05
C ASP A 694 48.83 9.94 -12.92
N LEU A 695 48.45 10.16 -14.19
CA LEU A 695 48.34 9.14 -15.23
C LEU A 695 49.58 8.23 -15.40
N PRO A 696 50.85 8.67 -15.16
CA PRO A 696 52.02 7.81 -15.39
C PRO A 696 52.09 6.58 -14.47
N LEU A 697 51.70 6.73 -13.19
CA LEU A 697 51.78 5.65 -12.19
C LEU A 697 50.78 4.51 -12.46
N GLY A 698 49.60 4.86 -12.96
CA GLY A 698 48.56 3.88 -13.31
C GLY A 698 48.97 2.98 -14.49
N VAL A 699 49.64 3.54 -15.50
CA VAL A 699 50.11 2.77 -16.67
C VAL A 699 51.26 1.83 -16.28
N LEU A 700 52.15 2.28 -15.38
CA LEU A 700 53.24 1.49 -14.82
C LEU A 700 52.76 0.26 -14.04
N GLN A 701 51.73 0.42 -13.20
CA GLN A 701 51.16 -0.70 -12.43
C GLN A 701 50.52 -1.77 -13.34
N VAL A 702 49.81 -1.36 -14.39
CA VAL A 702 49.20 -2.29 -15.36
C VAL A 702 50.28 -3.04 -16.13
N GLY A 703 51.34 -2.35 -16.57
CA GLY A 703 52.48 -2.96 -17.26
C GLY A 703 53.21 -4.00 -16.40
N ARG A 704 53.46 -3.70 -15.11
CA ARG A 704 54.09 -4.63 -14.16
C ARG A 704 53.25 -5.90 -13.94
N LYS A 705 51.93 -5.77 -13.82
CA LYS A 705 51.02 -6.92 -13.67
C LYS A 705 51.00 -7.81 -14.92
N ALA A 706 51.03 -7.23 -16.12
CA ALA A 706 51.01 -7.99 -17.36
C ALA A 706 52.27 -8.85 -17.56
N ILE A 707 53.46 -8.30 -17.26
CA ILE A 707 54.73 -9.03 -17.35
C ILE A 707 54.80 -10.15 -16.31
N LYS A 708 54.33 -9.88 -15.08
CA LYS A 708 54.31 -10.87 -14.00
C LYS A 708 53.40 -12.08 -14.32
N HIS A 709 52.30 -11.87 -15.05
CA HIS A 709 51.38 -12.95 -15.41
C HIS A 709 51.81 -13.78 -16.63
N GLN A 710 52.58 -13.22 -17.56
CA GLN A 710 52.97 -13.87 -18.83
C GLN A 710 54.37 -14.52 -18.77
N GLY A 711 55.14 -14.29 -17.71
CA GLY A 711 56.42 -14.96 -17.45
C GLY A 711 57.61 -14.50 -18.31
N LEU A 712 57.39 -13.82 -19.45
CA LEU A 712 58.44 -13.25 -20.29
C LEU A 712 58.05 -11.87 -20.86
N PRO A 713 58.98 -10.89 -20.90
CA PRO A 713 58.70 -9.57 -21.47
C PRO A 713 58.67 -9.65 -23.01
N PRO A 714 57.65 -9.06 -23.67
CA PRO A 714 57.45 -9.16 -25.12
C PRO A 714 58.59 -8.52 -25.91
N LYS A 715 58.97 -9.12 -27.06
CA LYS A 715 60.04 -8.63 -27.95
C LYS A 715 59.73 -7.26 -28.57
N THR A 716 58.46 -6.91 -28.74
CA THR A 716 58.02 -5.62 -29.29
C THR A 716 56.79 -5.12 -28.56
N ILE A 717 56.78 -3.85 -28.15
CA ILE A 717 55.68 -3.18 -27.46
C ILE A 717 55.09 -2.12 -28.40
N THR A 718 53.77 -2.16 -28.62
CA THR A 718 53.06 -1.18 -29.45
C THR A 718 52.24 -0.27 -28.54
N LEU A 719 52.50 1.04 -28.55
CA LEU A 719 51.83 2.03 -27.71
C LEU A 719 50.86 2.90 -28.51
N ASP A 720 49.87 3.46 -27.85
CA ASP A 720 48.79 4.30 -28.37
C ASP A 720 49.21 5.73 -28.77
N GLY A 721 50.53 6.01 -28.79
CA GLY A 721 51.08 7.32 -29.11
C GLY A 721 50.95 8.35 -27.99
N TYR A 722 50.37 7.98 -26.83
CA TYR A 722 50.21 8.87 -25.69
C TYR A 722 51.52 9.03 -24.90
N ALA A 723 51.88 10.27 -24.56
CA ALA A 723 53.19 10.59 -23.97
C ALA A 723 53.45 9.88 -22.62
N ALA A 724 52.40 9.69 -21.80
CA ALA A 724 52.52 8.99 -20.53
C ALA A 724 52.83 7.49 -20.71
N SER A 725 52.26 6.85 -21.73
CA SER A 725 52.52 5.44 -22.06
C SER A 725 53.99 5.23 -22.46
N HIS A 726 54.55 6.17 -23.23
CA HIS A 726 55.97 6.13 -23.60
C HIS A 726 56.89 6.41 -22.41
N ARG A 727 56.50 7.32 -21.51
CA ARG A 727 57.25 7.58 -20.27
C ARG A 727 57.28 6.35 -19.36
N ALA A 728 56.14 5.69 -19.17
CA ALA A 728 56.04 4.47 -18.36
C ALA A 728 56.95 3.35 -18.88
N VAL A 729 57.01 3.12 -20.21
CA VAL A 729 57.92 2.11 -20.78
C VAL A 729 59.39 2.48 -20.61
N ARG A 730 59.75 3.77 -20.68
CA ARG A 730 61.12 4.23 -20.38
C ARG A 730 61.49 3.98 -18.93
N GLU A 731 60.59 4.29 -18.00
CA GLU A 731 60.78 4.04 -16.56
C GLU A 731 60.89 2.53 -16.28
N MET A 732 60.09 1.68 -16.94
CA MET A 732 60.22 0.23 -16.82
C MET A 732 61.54 -0.34 -17.37
N LYS A 733 62.12 0.28 -18.41
CA LYS A 733 63.47 -0.09 -18.88
C LYS A 733 64.56 0.38 -17.92
N ALA A 734 64.40 1.56 -17.33
CA ALA A 734 65.33 2.09 -16.33
C ALA A 734 65.32 1.24 -15.04
N ASP A 735 64.14 0.79 -14.62
CA ASP A 735 63.93 -0.08 -13.45
C ASP A 735 64.36 -1.55 -13.69
N GLY A 736 64.88 -1.90 -14.87
CA GLY A 736 65.29 -3.27 -15.22
C GLY A 736 64.14 -4.27 -15.44
N LEU A 737 62.88 -3.82 -15.38
CA LEU A 737 61.68 -4.63 -15.58
C LEU A 737 61.46 -5.01 -17.05
N LEU A 738 62.03 -4.25 -17.98
CA LEU A 738 62.05 -4.55 -19.41
C LEU A 738 63.50 -4.53 -19.92
N PRO A 739 63.96 -5.59 -20.63
CA PRO A 739 65.26 -5.58 -21.28
C PRO A 739 65.42 -4.39 -22.24
N GLN A 740 66.63 -3.82 -22.30
CA GLN A 740 66.91 -2.62 -23.11
C GLN A 740 66.70 -2.87 -24.61
N ASP A 741 66.88 -4.11 -25.06
CA ASP A 741 66.72 -4.57 -26.45
C ASP A 741 65.25 -4.60 -26.95
N ARG A 742 64.26 -4.34 -26.09
CA ARG A 742 62.84 -4.41 -26.48
C ARG A 742 62.43 -3.24 -27.38
N LYS A 743 61.90 -3.56 -28.57
CA LYS A 743 61.50 -2.56 -29.57
C LYS A 743 60.17 -1.92 -29.17
N VAL A 744 60.11 -0.60 -29.06
CA VAL A 744 58.87 0.15 -28.79
C VAL A 744 58.45 0.86 -30.07
N ARG A 745 57.21 0.64 -30.50
CA ARG A 745 56.61 1.33 -31.65
C ARG A 745 55.32 2.03 -31.22
N SER A 746 54.99 3.16 -31.83
CA SER A 746 53.70 3.83 -31.64
C SER A 746 52.75 3.47 -32.78
N SER A 747 51.47 3.26 -32.46
CA SER A 747 50.40 3.07 -33.43
C SER A 747 49.26 4.03 -33.12
N LYS A 748 49.06 5.01 -34.01
CA LYS A 748 47.99 6.00 -33.90
C LYS A 748 46.59 5.37 -33.99
N TYR A 749 46.49 4.15 -34.54
CA TYR A 749 45.25 3.38 -34.66
C TYR A 749 44.73 2.81 -33.33
N LEU A 750 45.60 2.63 -32.32
CA LEU A 750 45.23 1.99 -31.05
C LEU A 750 44.35 2.89 -30.16
N ASN A 751 44.52 4.20 -30.26
CA ASN A 751 43.76 5.17 -29.47
C ASN A 751 42.36 5.43 -30.04
N ASN A 752 42.19 5.34 -31.36
CA ASN A 752 41.00 5.87 -32.03
C ASN A 752 39.86 4.85 -32.26
N LEU A 753 40.13 3.54 -32.29
CA LEU A 753 39.10 2.51 -32.59
C LEU A 753 38.91 1.50 -31.45
N LEU A 754 39.99 0.98 -30.87
CA LEU A 754 39.93 -0.03 -29.81
C LEU A 754 39.32 0.49 -28.50
N GLU A 755 39.58 1.74 -28.13
CA GLU A 755 39.08 2.33 -26.88
C GLU A 755 37.57 2.61 -26.91
N GLN A 756 37.01 2.93 -28.08
CA GLN A 756 35.57 3.10 -28.26
C GLN A 756 34.84 1.75 -28.23
N ASP A 757 35.35 0.73 -28.94
CA ASP A 757 34.76 -0.61 -28.94
C ASP A 757 34.87 -1.28 -27.56
N HIS A 758 35.99 -1.10 -26.85
CA HIS A 758 36.21 -1.71 -25.55
C HIS A 758 35.32 -1.08 -24.46
N ARG A 759 34.93 0.19 -24.59
CA ARG A 759 33.94 0.85 -23.70
C ARG A 759 32.55 0.25 -23.88
N ASN A 760 32.15 -0.01 -25.12
CA ASN A 760 30.85 -0.60 -25.45
C ASN A 760 30.78 -2.08 -25.04
N ILE A 761 31.88 -2.82 -25.18
CA ILE A 761 31.99 -4.21 -24.72
C ILE A 761 31.98 -4.28 -23.19
N LYS A 762 32.69 -3.38 -22.49
CA LYS A 762 32.71 -3.32 -21.02
C LYS A 762 31.35 -2.94 -20.43
N SER A 763 30.61 -2.01 -21.03
CA SER A 763 29.27 -1.65 -20.50
C SER A 763 28.29 -2.82 -20.60
N ARG A 764 28.40 -3.64 -21.66
CA ARG A 764 27.53 -4.80 -21.90
C ARG A 764 27.93 -6.04 -21.09
N THR A 765 29.24 -6.28 -20.91
CA THR A 765 29.74 -7.43 -20.13
C THR A 765 29.62 -7.22 -18.62
N LYS A 766 29.66 -5.97 -18.13
CA LYS A 766 29.53 -5.66 -16.70
C LYS A 766 28.19 -6.12 -16.10
N VAL A 767 27.11 -6.10 -16.89
CA VAL A 767 25.78 -6.60 -16.50
C VAL A 767 25.69 -8.14 -16.52
N MET A 768 26.65 -8.81 -17.15
CA MET A 768 26.64 -10.27 -17.38
C MET A 768 27.52 -11.06 -16.40
N LEU A 769 28.20 -10.37 -15.47
CA LEU A 769 29.05 -11.00 -14.44
C LEU A 769 28.29 -11.97 -13.50
N GLY A 770 26.95 -11.94 -13.51
CA GLY A 770 26.08 -12.89 -12.81
C GLY A 770 25.95 -14.28 -13.47
N PHE A 771 26.25 -14.41 -14.77
CA PHE A 771 26.12 -15.69 -15.50
C PHE A 771 27.48 -16.38 -15.65
N LYS A 772 28.01 -16.90 -14.54
CA LYS A 772 29.38 -17.46 -14.42
C LYS A 772 29.59 -18.82 -15.13
N ARG A 773 29.25 -18.95 -16.42
CA ARG A 773 29.70 -20.07 -17.28
C ARG A 773 30.02 -19.59 -18.69
N PHE A 774 31.25 -19.84 -19.15
CA PHE A 774 31.76 -19.44 -20.49
C PHE A 774 30.88 -19.90 -21.65
N ARG A 775 30.20 -21.05 -21.52
CA ARG A 775 29.29 -21.58 -22.55
C ARG A 775 28.10 -20.65 -22.83
N ASN A 776 27.55 -20.02 -21.80
CA ASN A 776 26.41 -19.11 -21.94
C ASN A 776 26.85 -17.76 -22.53
N ALA A 777 28.05 -17.29 -22.17
CA ALA A 777 28.64 -16.11 -22.80
C ALA A 777 28.89 -16.32 -24.30
N ALA A 778 29.36 -17.51 -24.70
CA ALA A 778 29.58 -17.85 -26.11
C ALA A 778 28.28 -17.90 -26.92
N ILE A 779 27.20 -18.47 -26.37
CA ILE A 779 25.88 -18.53 -27.02
C ILE A 779 25.32 -17.11 -27.21
N THR A 780 25.39 -16.28 -26.16
CA THR A 780 24.88 -14.90 -26.20
C THR A 780 25.68 -14.02 -27.16
N LEU A 781 27.02 -14.14 -27.18
CA LEU A 781 27.86 -13.43 -28.14
C LEU A 781 27.56 -13.85 -29.58
N SER A 782 27.37 -15.15 -29.82
CA SER A 782 26.96 -15.68 -31.13
C SER A 782 25.60 -15.14 -31.56
N GLY A 783 24.64 -15.02 -30.63
CA GLY A 783 23.33 -14.41 -30.90
C GLY A 783 23.41 -12.92 -31.24
N ILE A 784 24.23 -12.16 -30.51
CA ILE A 784 24.46 -10.73 -30.79
C ILE A 784 25.12 -10.55 -32.16
N GLU A 785 26.10 -11.38 -32.50
CA GLU A 785 26.78 -11.33 -33.78
C GLU A 785 25.85 -11.71 -34.94
N LEU A 786 24.98 -12.72 -34.74
CA LEU A 786 23.95 -13.11 -35.70
C LEU A 786 22.98 -11.96 -35.99
N VAL A 787 22.49 -11.26 -34.95
CA VAL A 787 21.62 -10.08 -35.10
C VAL A 787 22.33 -8.98 -35.90
N TYR A 788 23.62 -8.78 -35.67
CA TYR A 788 24.40 -7.79 -36.42
C TYR A 788 24.58 -8.17 -37.90
N ARG A 789 24.82 -9.45 -38.19
CA ARG A 789 24.91 -9.97 -39.56
C ARG A 789 23.57 -9.86 -40.28
N ILE A 790 22.45 -10.12 -39.61
CA ILE A 790 21.10 -9.90 -40.14
C ILE A 790 20.88 -8.41 -40.46
N ARG A 791 21.20 -7.50 -39.53
CA ARG A 791 21.06 -6.03 -39.75
C ARG A 791 21.92 -5.51 -40.90
N LYS A 792 23.10 -6.10 -41.13
CA LYS A 792 24.01 -5.72 -42.21
C LYS A 792 23.70 -6.43 -43.55
N GLY A 793 22.63 -7.23 -43.62
CA GLY A 793 22.27 -7.99 -44.83
C GLY A 793 23.26 -9.12 -45.17
N GLN A 794 24.13 -9.50 -44.24
CA GLN A 794 25.20 -10.48 -44.40
C GLN A 794 24.73 -11.91 -44.07
N PHE A 795 23.43 -12.11 -43.83
CA PHE A 795 22.83 -13.40 -43.52
C PHE A 795 21.69 -13.70 -44.50
N SER A 796 21.79 -14.80 -45.24
CA SER A 796 20.83 -15.14 -46.31
C SER A 796 19.51 -15.65 -45.75
N LEU A 797 18.54 -14.74 -45.54
CA LEU A 797 17.17 -15.04 -45.09
C LEU A 797 16.25 -15.62 -46.19
N ALA A 798 16.75 -15.81 -47.40
CA ALA A 798 15.96 -16.27 -48.55
C ALA A 798 15.24 -17.63 -48.32
N LYS A 799 15.83 -18.53 -47.51
CA LYS A 799 15.21 -19.82 -47.17
C LYS A 799 14.03 -19.71 -46.21
N LEU A 800 13.91 -18.61 -45.47
CA LEU A 800 12.82 -18.38 -44.50
C LEU A 800 11.67 -17.56 -45.10
N ARG A 801 11.74 -17.13 -46.38
CA ARG A 801 10.76 -16.25 -47.04
C ARG A 801 10.55 -14.90 -46.33
N LEU A 802 11.52 -14.45 -45.53
CA LEU A 802 11.46 -13.21 -44.73
C LEU A 802 12.36 -12.11 -45.31
N LYS A 803 12.20 -11.79 -46.60
CA LYS A 803 12.93 -10.67 -47.19
C LYS A 803 12.25 -9.36 -46.77
N ASP A 804 13.04 -8.35 -46.39
CA ASP A 804 12.59 -6.99 -46.01
C ASP A 804 11.80 -6.85 -44.70
N THR A 805 11.88 -7.84 -43.80
CA THR A 805 11.20 -7.79 -42.49
C THR A 805 12.13 -7.24 -41.39
N ALA A 806 11.60 -6.39 -40.51
CA ALA A 806 12.36 -5.83 -39.38
C ALA A 806 12.83 -6.93 -38.41
N ALA A 807 13.97 -6.71 -37.75
CA ALA A 807 14.58 -7.68 -36.82
C ALA A 807 13.61 -8.28 -35.77
N PRO A 808 12.65 -7.52 -35.20
CA PRO A 808 11.64 -8.10 -34.30
C PRO A 808 10.73 -9.13 -34.97
N ALA A 809 10.32 -8.89 -36.23
CA ALA A 809 9.45 -9.79 -36.98
C ALA A 809 10.17 -11.09 -37.40
N VAL A 810 11.45 -10.99 -37.76
CA VAL A 810 12.28 -12.17 -38.04
C VAL A 810 12.47 -13.02 -36.78
N TRP A 811 12.65 -12.40 -35.61
CA TRP A 811 12.78 -13.11 -34.33
C TRP A 811 11.51 -13.85 -33.94
N MET A 812 10.34 -13.22 -34.11
CA MET A 812 9.05 -13.87 -33.86
C MET A 812 8.80 -15.05 -34.80
N ALA A 813 9.20 -14.94 -36.08
CA ALA A 813 9.08 -16.04 -37.03
C ALA A 813 10.00 -17.23 -36.70
N VAL A 814 11.22 -16.97 -36.20
CA VAL A 814 12.15 -18.02 -35.75
C VAL A 814 11.69 -18.68 -34.45
N LEU A 815 11.03 -17.95 -33.54
CA LEU A 815 10.44 -18.54 -32.33
C LEU A 815 9.19 -19.36 -32.61
N SER A 816 8.50 -19.09 -33.73
CA SER A 816 7.29 -19.81 -34.15
C SER A 816 7.56 -21.05 -35.02
N ALA A 817 8.79 -21.23 -35.50
CA ALA A 817 9.25 -22.38 -36.27
C ALA A 817 10.07 -23.31 -35.39
#